data_AF-A0A1Q8C6J4-F1
#
_entry.id   AF-A0A1Q8C6J4-F1
#
_cell.length_a   1.000
_cell.length_b   1.000
_cell.length_c   1.000
_cell.angle_alpha   90.00
_cell.angle_beta   90.00
_cell.angle_gamma   90.00
#
_symmetry.space_group_name_H-M   'P 1'
#
loop_
_entity.id
_entity.type
_entity.pdbx_description
1 polymer ?
#
loop_
_entity_poly.entity_id
_entity_poly.type
_entity_poly.pdbx_seq_one_letter_code
_entity_poly.pdbx_strand_id
1 'polypeptide(L)'
;MGDGRELVPLRTGFDVVLRGYRRGPVLDYVRSVEEELRMLAADRDANAELAEGLTRQIEQLRAENTRLRQRFDEMCRTPVEPEALQGRLRRMLELAREEAAEITARAQAAAENCWAGAEEAAGRLRARYEESIAELDTRRRAMEAEHRTLLRQTRTEVAVMTTEADRRREELDSRAARRREQVEADFEMAMAARRTEAMREISTRKLATRTEAERLLREARAESTRLLDEAVAAADHTRTEATADATRLVADATTEATRRRAEATTHAENLLDQALTAADHTRTEATAEASRLVADATTEATRRRAEATTHAENLLDQALTAADHTRTEATAEASRLVADATTEATRRRAEATTHAENLLDQALTAADHTRTEATAEASRLVADATTEATRRRAEATTHAENLLDQALTAADHTRTEATAEASRLVADATTEATRRRAEATTHAENLLDQALTAADHTRTEATAEASRLVADATTEATRRVREATTHANTLIDQATTAADRTRTDATAEASRLVADATTDATRRVREATTHANHLLDQALTAADHTRTEATAEVSRLVADATTEATRRLDEARAEATRLLDEALAAADHTRTEATAEATRLVADARAEATRRRRHATADANRLVAEATAHASHLVAQADTDANRRVERATAHADRLVANATTRAERLVTTAVTQAEHLVDEATLRADHLLVDATATASRLVADASGEAARRVEAARREVRELRTLRSAVAAQIESAHEMLTDAAPLLTPQPDEPETIPVPVPRDHVPQPTA
;
A
#
# COMPACT_ATOMS: atom_id res chain seq x y z
N MET A 1 -121.28 -32.31 25.93
CA MET A 1 -121.96 -33.42 26.64
C MET A 1 -120.93 -33.95 27.61
N GLY A 2 -120.91 -33.63 28.89
CA GLY A 2 -122.03 -33.49 29.82
C GLY A 2 -121.77 -34.49 30.95
N ASP A 3 -121.85 -34.02 32.19
CA ASP A 3 -121.72 -34.73 33.47
C ASP A 3 -120.30 -35.13 33.90
N GLY A 4 -119.74 -34.56 34.97
CA GLY A 4 -120.42 -34.26 36.24
C GLY A 4 -120.40 -35.47 37.18
N ARG A 5 -119.25 -36.15 37.30
CA ARG A 5 -119.01 -37.03 38.45
C ARG A 5 -118.36 -36.22 39.56
N GLU A 6 -119.23 -35.45 40.19
CA GLU A 6 -119.01 -34.88 41.52
C GLU A 6 -118.67 -36.06 42.45
N LEU A 7 -117.37 -36.24 42.73
CA LEU A 7 -116.88 -37.14 43.75
C LEU A 7 -117.52 -36.67 45.07
N VAL A 8 -118.58 -37.35 45.50
CA VAL A 8 -119.24 -37.10 46.78
C VAL A 8 -118.16 -37.17 47.87
N PRO A 9 -117.91 -36.10 48.63
CA PRO A 9 -116.89 -36.13 49.67
C PRO A 9 -117.34 -37.13 50.74
N LEU A 10 -116.64 -38.26 50.82
CA LEU A 10 -116.75 -39.23 51.90
C LEU A 10 -116.62 -38.46 53.22
N ARG A 11 -117.69 -38.39 54.02
CA ARG A 11 -117.64 -37.72 55.33
C ARG A 11 -116.59 -38.43 56.20
N THR A 12 -115.48 -37.77 56.46
CA THR A 12 -114.29 -38.32 57.13
C THR A 12 -114.33 -38.25 58.67
N GLY A 13 -115.51 -38.24 59.30
CA GLY A 13 -115.62 -38.25 60.76
C GLY A 13 -117.02 -38.53 61.29
N PHE A 14 -117.08 -39.27 62.40
CA PHE A 14 -118.30 -39.52 63.17
C PHE A 14 -118.24 -38.78 64.50
N ASP A 15 -119.39 -38.33 65.01
CA ASP A 15 -119.47 -37.67 66.31
C ASP A 15 -119.04 -38.63 67.44
N VAL A 16 -117.99 -38.24 68.18
CA VAL A 16 -117.43 -38.97 69.32
C VAL A 16 -118.17 -38.61 70.60
N VAL A 17 -118.58 -39.61 71.38
CA VAL A 17 -119.14 -39.50 72.72
C VAL A 17 -118.22 -40.18 73.75
N LEU A 18 -118.41 -39.86 75.03
CA LEU A 18 -117.62 -40.36 76.16
C LEU A 18 -117.71 -41.90 76.21
N ARG A 19 -116.77 -42.59 75.54
CA ARG A 19 -116.73 -44.03 75.17
C ARG A 19 -117.32 -44.38 73.78
N GLY A 20 -116.78 -43.78 72.72
CA GLY A 20 -116.90 -44.27 71.33
C GLY A 20 -117.68 -43.36 70.40
N TYR A 21 -118.04 -43.83 69.21
CA TYR A 21 -118.82 -43.07 68.24
C TYR A 21 -120.33 -43.27 68.43
N ARG A 22 -121.15 -42.27 68.10
CA ARG A 22 -122.61 -42.44 68.07
C ARG A 22 -123.00 -43.51 67.06
N ARG A 23 -123.65 -44.58 67.53
CA ARG A 23 -123.98 -45.77 66.72
C ARG A 23 -124.89 -45.49 65.52
N GLY A 24 -125.87 -44.59 65.65
CA GLY A 24 -126.81 -44.29 64.56
C GLY A 24 -126.10 -43.80 63.28
N PRO A 25 -125.40 -42.65 63.33
CA PRO A 25 -124.65 -42.13 62.19
C PRO A 25 -123.61 -43.10 61.61
N VAL A 26 -122.96 -43.90 62.46
CA VAL A 26 -121.99 -44.92 62.02
C VAL A 26 -122.68 -46.05 61.26
N LEU A 27 -123.80 -46.58 61.77
CA LEU A 27 -124.54 -47.66 61.10
C LEU A 27 -125.18 -47.20 59.80
N ASP A 28 -125.68 -45.97 59.75
CA ASP A 28 -126.25 -45.40 58.52
C ASP A 28 -125.15 -45.16 57.48
N TYR A 29 -123.96 -44.70 57.89
CA TYR A 29 -122.81 -44.59 56.99
C TYR A 29 -122.31 -45.95 56.51
N VAL A 30 -122.18 -46.96 57.40
CA VAL A 30 -121.78 -48.32 56.99
C VAL A 30 -122.79 -48.89 56.01
N ARG A 31 -124.10 -48.68 56.22
CA ARG A 31 -125.13 -49.12 55.27
C ARG A 31 -125.04 -48.39 53.93
N SER A 32 -124.84 -47.07 53.94
CA SER A 32 -124.60 -46.27 52.73
C SER A 32 -123.38 -46.78 51.97
N VAL A 33 -122.26 -47.01 52.65
CA VAL A 33 -121.03 -47.52 52.05
C VAL A 33 -121.21 -48.96 51.55
N GLU A 34 -121.94 -49.81 52.26
CA GLU A 34 -122.26 -51.16 51.77
C GLU A 34 -123.16 -51.13 50.53
N GLU A 35 -124.14 -50.23 50.46
CA GLU A 35 -125.00 -50.03 49.29
C GLU A 35 -124.20 -49.44 48.12
N GLU A 36 -123.34 -48.45 48.36
CA GLU A 36 -122.40 -47.89 47.39
C GLU A 36 -121.41 -48.96 46.89
N LEU A 37 -120.86 -49.80 47.76
CA LEU A 37 -119.98 -50.91 47.37
C LEU A 37 -120.72 -51.97 46.58
N ARG A 38 -121.98 -52.28 46.91
CA ARG A 38 -122.81 -53.19 46.09
C ARG A 38 -123.09 -52.60 44.71
N MET A 39 -123.39 -51.31 44.64
CA MET A 39 -123.60 -50.61 43.37
C MET A 39 -122.31 -50.59 42.54
N LEU A 40 -121.17 -50.27 43.15
CA LEU A 40 -119.86 -50.32 42.50
C LEU A 40 -119.46 -51.72 42.05
N ALA A 41 -119.79 -52.75 42.83
CA ALA A 41 -119.56 -54.14 42.43
C ALA A 41 -120.43 -54.52 41.23
N ALA A 42 -121.72 -54.16 41.24
CA ALA A 42 -122.64 -54.39 40.12
C ALA A 42 -122.20 -53.62 38.87
N ASP A 43 -121.80 -52.35 39.00
CA ASP A 43 -121.27 -51.54 37.90
C ASP A 43 -119.96 -52.12 37.37
N ARG A 44 -119.06 -52.59 38.25
CA ARG A 44 -117.81 -53.25 37.84
C ARG A 44 -118.11 -54.53 37.06
N ASP A 45 -119.01 -55.36 37.54
CA ASP A 45 -119.34 -56.64 36.92
C ASP A 45 -120.06 -56.42 35.58
N ALA A 46 -120.97 -55.43 35.48
CA ALA A 46 -121.57 -55.02 34.21
C ALA A 46 -120.54 -54.47 33.21
N ASN A 47 -119.57 -53.68 33.67
CA ASN A 47 -118.48 -53.21 32.83
C ASN A 47 -117.54 -54.34 32.39
N ALA A 48 -117.31 -55.34 33.24
CA ALA A 48 -116.52 -56.52 32.89
C ALA A 48 -117.23 -57.33 31.78
N GLU A 49 -118.54 -57.53 31.89
CA GLU A 49 -119.33 -58.19 30.83
C GLU A 49 -119.32 -57.41 29.51
N LEU A 50 -119.43 -56.08 29.57
CA LEU A 50 -119.30 -55.22 28.38
C LEU A 50 -117.91 -55.31 27.75
N ALA A 51 -116.85 -55.32 28.56
CA ALA A 51 -115.48 -55.47 28.09
C ALA A 51 -115.25 -56.86 27.46
N GLU A 52 -115.78 -57.93 28.04
CA GLU A 52 -115.73 -59.27 27.46
C GLU A 52 -116.55 -59.36 26.15
N GLY A 53 -117.70 -58.69 26.08
CA GLY A 53 -118.50 -58.57 24.86
C GLY A 53 -117.75 -57.85 23.73
N LEU A 54 -117.14 -56.71 24.04
CA LEU A 54 -116.33 -55.94 23.08
C LEU A 54 -115.08 -56.71 22.65
N THR A 55 -114.41 -57.42 23.55
CA THR A 55 -113.26 -58.29 23.21
C THR A 55 -113.69 -59.38 22.23
N ARG A 56 -114.80 -60.07 22.49
CA ARG A 56 -115.34 -61.07 21.55
C ARG A 56 -115.68 -60.45 20.19
N GLN A 57 -116.23 -59.24 20.18
CA GLN A 57 -116.57 -58.54 18.94
C GLN A 57 -115.31 -58.11 18.16
N ILE A 58 -114.25 -57.66 18.84
CA ILE A 58 -112.95 -57.36 18.23
C ILE A 58 -112.30 -58.62 17.68
N GLU A 59 -112.34 -59.73 18.42
CA GLU A 59 -111.82 -61.02 17.94
C GLU A 59 -112.58 -61.50 16.72
N GLN A 60 -113.90 -61.38 16.71
CA GLN A 60 -114.74 -61.69 15.55
C GLN A 60 -114.39 -60.80 14.35
N LEU A 61 -114.28 -59.48 14.55
CA LEU A 61 -113.88 -58.55 13.49
C LEU A 61 -112.45 -58.80 13.00
N ARG A 62 -111.52 -59.17 13.88
CA ARG A 62 -110.14 -59.54 13.50
C ARG A 62 -110.11 -60.84 12.70
N ALA A 63 -110.87 -61.86 13.12
CA ALA A 63 -111.00 -63.10 12.37
C ALA A 63 -111.64 -62.85 11.00
N GLU A 64 -112.66 -62.00 10.93
CA GLU A 64 -113.32 -61.59 9.70
C GLU A 64 -112.39 -60.78 8.79
N ASN A 65 -111.62 -59.83 9.34
CA ASN A 65 -110.62 -59.08 8.57
C ASN A 65 -109.52 -60.00 8.05
N THR A 66 -109.08 -60.97 8.86
CA THR A 66 -108.10 -61.98 8.43
C THR A 66 -108.66 -62.84 7.29
N ARG A 67 -109.92 -63.27 7.40
CA ARG A 67 -110.62 -64.01 6.34
C ARG A 67 -110.81 -63.19 5.07
N LEU A 68 -111.18 -61.91 5.20
CA LEU A 68 -111.31 -60.98 4.08
C LEU A 68 -109.96 -60.71 3.41
N ARG A 69 -108.88 -60.57 4.19
CA ARG A 69 -107.52 -60.42 3.66
C ARG A 69 -107.04 -61.67 2.96
N GLN A 70 -107.23 -62.86 3.53
CA GLN A 70 -106.91 -64.12 2.85
C GLN A 70 -107.69 -64.28 1.55
N ARG A 71 -108.99 -63.94 1.56
CA ARG A 71 -109.83 -63.97 0.38
C ARG A 71 -109.42 -62.93 -0.66
N PHE A 72 -108.95 -61.75 -0.24
CA PHE A 72 -108.40 -60.73 -1.12
C PHE A 72 -107.06 -61.16 -1.72
N ASP A 73 -106.15 -61.73 -0.92
CA ASP A 73 -104.89 -62.28 -1.38
C ASP A 73 -105.11 -63.46 -2.34
N GLU A 74 -106.12 -64.31 -2.11
CA GLU A 74 -106.55 -65.34 -3.05
C GLU A 74 -107.06 -64.74 -4.37
N MET A 75 -107.92 -63.71 -4.32
CA MET A 75 -108.38 -62.98 -5.51
C MET A 75 -107.26 -62.21 -6.24
N CYS A 76 -106.20 -61.80 -5.54
CA CYS A 76 -105.04 -61.14 -6.15
C CYS A 76 -104.03 -62.14 -6.73
N ARG A 77 -103.93 -63.35 -6.16
CA ARG A 77 -103.01 -64.40 -6.63
C ARG A 77 -103.60 -65.28 -7.73
N THR A 78 -104.91 -65.45 -7.79
CA THR A 78 -105.58 -66.01 -8.97
C THR A 78 -105.84 -64.86 -9.95
N PRO A 79 -105.21 -64.84 -11.14
CA PRO A 79 -105.68 -63.96 -12.20
C PRO A 79 -107.14 -64.34 -12.44
N VAL A 80 -108.07 -63.39 -12.27
CA VAL A 80 -109.46 -63.60 -12.70
C VAL A 80 -109.41 -63.92 -14.19
N GLU A 81 -109.74 -65.16 -14.55
CA GLU A 81 -109.95 -65.57 -15.94
C GLU A 81 -110.88 -64.53 -16.61
N PRO A 82 -110.48 -63.96 -17.77
CA PRO A 82 -111.17 -62.84 -18.43
C PRO A 82 -112.60 -63.13 -18.91
N GLU A 83 -113.14 -64.30 -18.56
CA GLU A 83 -114.49 -64.77 -18.86
C GLU A 83 -115.52 -64.36 -17.80
N ALA A 84 -115.12 -64.04 -16.57
CA ALA A 84 -116.04 -63.77 -15.45
C ALA A 84 -116.35 -62.27 -15.19
N LEU A 85 -115.73 -61.34 -15.93
CA LEU A 85 -115.98 -59.90 -15.79
C LEU A 85 -116.84 -59.40 -16.97
N GLN A 86 -118.03 -58.88 -16.66
CA GLN A 86 -118.94 -58.24 -17.62
C GLN A 86 -118.15 -57.33 -18.59
N GLY A 87 -118.31 -57.56 -19.90
CA GLY A 87 -117.39 -57.10 -20.96
C GLY A 87 -117.10 -55.59 -21.05
N ARG A 88 -117.78 -54.74 -20.28
CA ARG A 88 -117.48 -53.31 -20.15
C ARG A 88 -116.35 -53.02 -19.18
N LEU A 89 -116.26 -53.73 -18.05
CA LEU A 89 -115.17 -53.58 -17.07
C LEU A 89 -113.87 -54.18 -17.60
N ARG A 90 -113.96 -55.26 -18.39
CA ARG A 90 -112.80 -55.85 -19.10
C ARG A 90 -112.17 -54.84 -20.05
N ARG A 91 -112.97 -54.24 -20.94
CA ARG A 91 -112.47 -53.21 -21.86
C ARG A 91 -111.90 -51.99 -21.15
N MET A 92 -112.47 -51.58 -20.01
CA MET A 92 -111.95 -50.44 -19.25
C MET A 92 -110.61 -50.74 -18.58
N LEU A 93 -110.41 -51.95 -18.06
CA LEU A 93 -109.12 -52.38 -17.49
C LEU A 93 -108.05 -52.63 -18.55
N GLU A 94 -108.43 -53.15 -19.72
CA GLU A 94 -107.55 -53.25 -20.89
C GLU A 94 -107.13 -51.86 -21.34
N LEU A 95 -108.08 -50.93 -21.53
CA LEU A 95 -107.79 -49.55 -21.92
C LEU A 95 -106.92 -48.82 -20.89
N ALA A 96 -107.18 -48.99 -19.59
CA ALA A 96 -106.37 -48.37 -18.53
C ALA A 96 -104.95 -48.95 -18.46
N ARG A 97 -104.77 -50.24 -18.74
CA ARG A 97 -103.44 -50.86 -18.83
C ARG A 97 -102.69 -50.41 -20.08
N GLU A 98 -103.38 -50.30 -21.21
CA GLU A 98 -102.84 -49.74 -22.45
C GLU A 98 -102.43 -48.28 -22.25
N GLU A 99 -103.25 -47.47 -21.59
CA GLU A 99 -102.95 -46.07 -21.26
C GLU A 99 -101.78 -45.95 -20.27
N ALA A 100 -101.70 -46.80 -19.25
CA ALA A 100 -100.56 -46.82 -18.34
C ALA A 100 -99.27 -47.28 -19.03
N ALA A 101 -99.35 -48.26 -19.94
CA ALA A 101 -98.23 -48.70 -20.77
C ALA A 101 -97.79 -47.57 -21.73
N GLU A 102 -98.73 -46.82 -22.30
CA GLU A 102 -98.44 -45.70 -23.16
C GLU A 102 -97.80 -44.53 -22.40
N ILE A 103 -98.28 -44.21 -21.20
CA ILE A 103 -97.70 -43.17 -20.33
C ILE A 103 -96.28 -43.55 -19.92
N THR A 104 -96.05 -44.81 -19.53
CA THR A 104 -94.72 -45.28 -19.15
C THR A 104 -93.76 -45.32 -20.34
N ALA A 105 -94.21 -45.79 -21.50
CA ALA A 105 -93.42 -45.75 -22.73
C ALA A 105 -93.09 -44.32 -23.16
N ARG A 106 -94.04 -43.38 -23.06
CA ARG A 106 -93.82 -41.96 -23.37
C ARG A 106 -92.85 -41.31 -22.38
N ALA A 107 -92.96 -41.63 -21.09
CA ALA A 107 -92.04 -41.14 -20.06
C ALA A 107 -90.62 -41.71 -20.24
N GLN A 108 -90.50 -42.99 -20.59
CA GLN A 108 -89.22 -43.63 -20.92
C GLN A 108 -88.59 -43.00 -22.16
N ALA A 109 -89.34 -42.85 -23.25
CA ALA A 109 -88.85 -42.20 -24.46
C ALA A 109 -88.44 -40.73 -24.21
N ALA A 110 -89.20 -39.99 -23.40
CA ALA A 110 -88.83 -38.63 -23.01
C ALA A 110 -87.55 -38.59 -22.16
N ALA A 111 -87.38 -39.54 -21.23
CA ALA A 111 -86.17 -39.67 -20.43
C ALA A 111 -84.97 -40.03 -21.32
N GLU A 112 -85.09 -41.02 -22.20
CA GLU A 112 -84.04 -41.43 -23.14
C GLU A 112 -83.62 -40.28 -24.06
N ASN A 113 -84.56 -39.52 -24.60
CA ASN A 113 -84.25 -38.33 -25.40
C ASN A 113 -83.54 -37.24 -24.60
N CYS A 114 -83.94 -37.03 -23.34
CA CYS A 114 -83.28 -36.08 -22.45
C CYS A 114 -81.84 -36.53 -22.11
N TRP A 115 -81.64 -37.82 -21.81
CA TRP A 115 -80.33 -38.42 -21.57
C TRP A 115 -79.43 -38.36 -22.79
N ALA A 116 -79.95 -38.72 -23.97
CA ALA A 116 -79.21 -38.62 -25.23
C ALA A 116 -78.80 -37.17 -25.53
N GLY A 117 -79.71 -36.21 -25.32
CA GLY A 117 -79.40 -34.78 -25.49
C GLY A 117 -78.34 -34.28 -24.49
N ALA A 118 -78.41 -34.73 -23.24
CA ALA A 118 -77.42 -34.39 -22.21
C ALA A 118 -76.05 -35.01 -22.49
N GLU A 119 -76.01 -36.27 -22.96
CA GLU A 119 -74.77 -36.97 -23.31
C GLU A 119 -74.11 -36.35 -24.55
N GLU A 120 -74.90 -35.99 -25.56
CA GLU A 120 -74.40 -35.28 -26.74
C GLU A 120 -73.87 -33.88 -26.38
N ALA A 121 -74.57 -33.13 -25.50
CA ALA A 121 -74.09 -31.85 -25.00
C ALA A 121 -72.80 -31.97 -24.20
N ALA A 122 -72.70 -32.98 -23.32
CA ALA A 122 -71.49 -33.26 -22.56
C ALA A 122 -70.33 -33.72 -23.46
N GLY A 123 -70.62 -34.48 -24.53
CA GLY A 123 -69.66 -34.88 -25.55
C GLY A 123 -69.11 -33.68 -26.33
N ARG A 124 -69.98 -32.78 -26.79
CA ARG A 124 -69.57 -31.53 -27.47
C ARG A 124 -68.72 -30.65 -26.58
N LEU A 125 -69.05 -30.55 -25.28
CA LEU A 125 -68.27 -29.77 -24.33
C LEU A 125 -66.88 -30.39 -24.10
N ARG A 126 -66.81 -31.71 -23.93
CA ARG A 126 -65.53 -32.44 -23.81
C ARG A 126 -64.67 -32.26 -25.06
N ALA A 127 -65.23 -32.43 -26.25
CA ALA A 127 -64.50 -32.25 -27.50
C ALA A 127 -63.91 -30.82 -27.62
N ARG A 128 -64.68 -29.78 -27.26
CA ARG A 128 -64.18 -28.40 -27.24
C ARG A 128 -63.05 -28.19 -26.24
N TYR A 129 -63.13 -28.80 -25.07
CA TYR A 129 -62.05 -28.72 -24.07
C TYR A 129 -60.81 -29.49 -24.52
N GLU A 130 -60.97 -30.67 -25.11
CA GLU A 130 -59.86 -31.43 -25.69
C GLU A 130 -59.15 -30.66 -26.80
N GLU A 131 -59.92 -30.01 -27.69
CA GLU A 131 -59.38 -29.13 -28.73
C GLU A 131 -58.63 -27.93 -28.14
N SER A 132 -59.21 -27.27 -27.13
CA SER A 132 -58.58 -26.13 -26.46
C SER A 132 -57.29 -26.52 -25.73
N ILE A 133 -57.27 -27.69 -25.08
CA ILE A 133 -56.07 -28.22 -24.41
C ILE A 133 -55.00 -28.54 -25.46
N ALA A 134 -55.38 -29.16 -26.58
CA ALA A 134 -54.45 -29.44 -27.67
C ALA A 134 -53.86 -28.16 -28.26
N GLU A 135 -54.68 -27.12 -28.48
CA GLU A 135 -54.21 -25.82 -28.94
C GLU A 135 -53.21 -25.19 -27.95
N LEU A 136 -53.52 -25.19 -26.66
CA LEU A 136 -52.61 -24.69 -25.63
C LEU A 136 -51.30 -25.48 -25.57
N ASP A 137 -51.35 -26.81 -25.73
CA ASP A 137 -50.15 -27.66 -25.78
C ASP A 137 -49.30 -27.35 -27.03
N THR A 138 -49.92 -27.13 -28.19
CA THR A 138 -49.18 -26.72 -29.39
C THR A 138 -48.53 -25.35 -29.22
N ARG A 139 -49.24 -24.38 -28.63
CA ARG A 139 -48.71 -23.05 -28.35
C ARG A 139 -47.57 -23.09 -27.33
N ARG A 140 -47.68 -23.91 -26.28
CA ARG A 140 -46.58 -24.15 -25.32
C ARG A 140 -45.35 -24.71 -26.02
N ARG A 141 -45.51 -25.73 -26.87
CA ARG A 141 -44.39 -26.33 -27.61
C ARG A 141 -43.74 -25.35 -28.57
N ALA A 142 -44.51 -24.51 -29.25
CA ALA A 142 -43.99 -23.46 -30.14
C ALA A 142 -43.16 -22.43 -29.35
N MET A 143 -43.71 -21.90 -28.25
CA MET A 143 -43.00 -20.95 -27.37
C MET A 143 -41.71 -21.56 -26.79
N GLU A 144 -41.74 -22.82 -26.36
CA GLU A 144 -40.54 -23.51 -25.89
C GLU A 144 -39.49 -23.68 -27.00
N ALA A 145 -39.91 -23.96 -28.24
CA ALA A 145 -39.00 -24.10 -29.37
C ALA A 145 -38.34 -22.77 -29.75
N GLU A 146 -39.12 -21.69 -29.77
CA GLU A 146 -38.63 -20.33 -29.98
C GLU A 146 -37.65 -19.92 -28.86
N HIS A 147 -38.01 -20.17 -27.60
CA HIS A 147 -37.15 -19.88 -26.46
C HIS A 147 -35.83 -20.68 -26.51
N ARG A 148 -35.89 -21.98 -26.85
CA ARG A 148 -34.68 -22.80 -27.06
C ARG A 148 -33.82 -22.29 -28.21
N THR A 149 -34.42 -21.73 -29.25
CA THR A 149 -33.70 -21.16 -30.39
C THR A 149 -33.01 -19.86 -30.00
N LEU A 150 -33.73 -18.94 -29.32
CA LEU A 150 -33.17 -17.71 -28.79
C LEU A 150 -32.01 -17.99 -27.82
N LEU A 151 -32.18 -18.91 -26.87
CA LEU A 151 -31.11 -19.31 -25.95
C LEU A 151 -29.88 -19.89 -26.67
N ARG A 152 -30.08 -20.57 -27.81
CA ARG A 152 -28.96 -21.11 -28.60
C ARG A 152 -28.24 -20.00 -29.35
N GLN A 153 -28.98 -19.06 -29.92
CA GLN A 153 -28.42 -17.88 -30.58
C GLN A 153 -27.62 -17.04 -29.59
N THR A 154 -28.20 -16.68 -28.44
CA THR A 154 -27.52 -15.91 -27.40
C THR A 154 -26.29 -16.64 -26.85
N ARG A 155 -26.36 -17.96 -26.62
CA ARG A 155 -25.18 -18.76 -26.25
C ARG A 155 -24.09 -18.73 -27.31
N THR A 156 -24.47 -18.79 -28.59
CA THR A 156 -23.51 -18.74 -29.70
C THR A 156 -22.87 -17.36 -29.80
N GLU A 157 -23.66 -16.29 -29.71
CA GLU A 157 -23.18 -14.91 -29.69
C GLU A 157 -22.25 -14.65 -28.50
N VAL A 158 -22.60 -15.12 -27.31
CA VAL A 158 -21.73 -15.04 -26.13
C VAL A 158 -20.45 -15.84 -26.31
N ALA A 159 -20.51 -17.03 -26.92
CA ALA A 159 -19.31 -17.82 -27.23
C ALA A 159 -18.38 -17.11 -28.24
N VAL A 160 -18.96 -16.45 -29.26
CA VAL A 160 -18.20 -15.63 -30.21
C VAL A 160 -17.60 -14.41 -29.52
N MET A 161 -18.39 -13.65 -28.76
CA MET A 161 -17.91 -12.47 -28.03
C MET A 161 -16.80 -12.82 -27.02
N THR A 162 -16.93 -13.94 -26.31
CA THR A 162 -15.89 -14.41 -25.38
C THR A 162 -14.62 -14.81 -26.11
N THR A 163 -14.72 -15.55 -27.21
CA THR A 163 -13.56 -15.92 -28.04
C THR A 163 -12.88 -14.67 -28.64
N GLU A 164 -13.66 -13.70 -29.10
CA GLU A 164 -13.14 -12.42 -29.60
C GLU A 164 -12.48 -11.60 -28.50
N ALA A 165 -13.06 -11.56 -27.30
CA ALA A 165 -12.48 -10.88 -26.14
C ALA A 165 -11.16 -11.55 -25.71
N ASP A 166 -11.10 -12.88 -25.67
CA ASP A 166 -9.87 -13.62 -25.37
C ASP A 166 -8.78 -13.36 -26.41
N ARG A 167 -9.12 -13.41 -27.71
CA ARG A 167 -8.19 -13.04 -28.80
C ARG A 167 -7.72 -11.59 -28.65
N ARG A 168 -8.61 -10.66 -28.32
CA ARG A 168 -8.26 -9.26 -28.13
C ARG A 168 -7.33 -9.06 -26.94
N ARG A 169 -7.54 -9.79 -25.85
CA ARG A 169 -6.64 -9.82 -24.69
C ARG A 169 -5.26 -10.36 -25.09
N GLU A 170 -5.20 -11.49 -25.77
CA GLU A 170 -3.93 -12.08 -26.25
C GLU A 170 -3.18 -11.15 -27.22
N GLU A 171 -3.89 -10.46 -28.11
CA GLU A 171 -3.31 -9.45 -29.00
C GLU A 171 -2.70 -8.27 -28.22
N LEU A 172 -3.43 -7.75 -27.23
CA LEU A 172 -2.97 -6.66 -26.38
C LEU A 172 -1.80 -7.09 -25.51
N ASP A 173 -1.84 -8.29 -24.94
CA ASP A 173 -0.75 -8.86 -24.14
C ASP A 173 0.49 -9.08 -24.99
N SER A 174 0.34 -9.59 -26.22
CA SER A 174 1.43 -9.75 -27.17
C SER A 174 2.02 -8.41 -27.60
N ARG A 175 1.20 -7.38 -27.80
CA ARG A 175 1.67 -6.01 -28.09
C ARG A 175 2.40 -5.42 -26.89
N ALA A 176 1.89 -5.60 -25.68
CA ALA A 176 2.52 -5.15 -24.45
C ALA A 176 3.85 -5.86 -24.21
N ALA A 177 3.93 -7.18 -24.45
CA ALA A 177 5.16 -7.96 -24.36
C ALA A 177 6.21 -7.46 -25.36
N ARG A 178 5.86 -7.29 -26.64
CA ARG A 178 6.76 -6.70 -27.64
C ARG A 178 7.21 -5.30 -27.26
N ARG A 179 6.33 -4.48 -26.66
CA ARG A 179 6.71 -3.13 -26.22
C ARG A 179 7.67 -3.17 -25.05
N ARG A 180 7.49 -4.10 -24.09
CA ARG A 180 8.44 -4.31 -22.99
C ARG A 180 9.80 -4.74 -23.52
N GLU A 181 9.84 -5.70 -24.43
CA GLU A 181 11.08 -6.17 -25.06
C GLU A 181 11.79 -5.07 -25.84
N GLN A 182 11.06 -4.23 -26.59
CA GLN A 182 11.63 -3.04 -27.24
C GLN A 182 12.23 -2.06 -26.23
N VAL A 183 11.50 -1.74 -25.15
CA VAL A 183 12.00 -0.81 -24.12
C VAL A 183 13.23 -1.38 -23.41
N GLU A 184 13.27 -2.69 -23.17
CA GLU A 184 14.43 -3.36 -22.58
C GLU A 184 15.63 -3.33 -23.52
N ALA A 185 15.45 -3.65 -24.82
CA ALA A 185 16.51 -3.55 -25.82
C ALA A 185 17.03 -2.11 -26.00
N ASP A 186 16.12 -1.12 -26.06
CA ASP A 186 16.48 0.29 -26.15
C ASP A 186 17.24 0.75 -24.90
N PHE A 187 16.81 0.30 -23.71
CA PHE A 187 17.49 0.58 -22.45
C PHE A 187 18.87 -0.07 -22.39
N GLU A 188 19.00 -1.34 -22.78
CA GLU A 188 20.29 -2.02 -22.86
C GLU A 188 21.25 -1.34 -23.82
N MET A 189 20.78 -0.93 -25.00
CA MET A 189 21.55 -0.15 -25.96
C MET A 189 21.99 1.19 -25.37
N ALA A 190 21.08 1.95 -24.75
CA ALA A 190 21.41 3.24 -24.13
C ALA A 190 22.41 3.08 -22.97
N MET A 191 22.26 2.04 -22.15
CA MET A 191 23.17 1.75 -21.05
C MET A 191 24.52 1.22 -21.53
N ALA A 192 24.56 0.44 -22.61
CA ALA A 192 25.80 0.03 -23.25
C ALA A 192 26.55 1.23 -23.85
N ALA A 193 25.84 2.14 -24.52
CA ALA A 193 26.41 3.37 -25.06
C ALA A 193 27.00 4.24 -23.94
N ARG A 194 26.22 4.51 -22.87
CA ARG A 194 26.69 5.25 -21.69
C ARG A 194 27.86 4.60 -20.99
N ARG A 195 27.86 3.26 -20.82
CA ARG A 195 29.01 2.53 -20.25
C ARG A 195 30.26 2.69 -21.11
N THR A 196 30.11 2.63 -22.43
CA THR A 196 31.25 2.79 -23.36
C THR A 196 31.79 4.21 -23.34
N GLU A 197 30.91 5.22 -23.30
CA GLU A 197 31.29 6.63 -23.17
C GLU A 197 32.00 6.92 -21.84
N ALA A 198 31.43 6.45 -20.72
CA ALA A 198 32.07 6.57 -19.41
C ALA A 198 33.43 5.85 -19.36
N MET A 199 33.56 4.66 -19.97
CA MET A 199 34.85 3.96 -20.08
C MET A 199 35.85 4.76 -20.92
N ARG A 200 35.41 5.39 -22.02
CA ARG A 200 36.26 6.27 -22.83
C ARG A 200 36.72 7.47 -22.02
N GLU A 201 35.83 8.15 -21.30
CA GLU A 201 36.18 9.29 -20.45
C GLU A 201 37.14 8.91 -19.31
N ILE A 202 36.93 7.76 -18.68
CA ILE A 202 37.89 7.23 -17.69
C ILE A 202 39.24 6.95 -18.35
N SER A 203 39.26 6.38 -19.57
CA SER A 203 40.50 6.08 -20.29
C SER A 203 41.26 7.34 -20.70
N THR A 204 40.57 8.38 -21.19
CA THR A 204 41.19 9.66 -21.56
C THR A 204 41.70 10.39 -20.33
N ARG A 205 40.95 10.38 -19.23
CA ARG A 205 41.37 10.95 -17.95
C ARG A 205 42.57 10.22 -17.36
N LYS A 206 42.60 8.88 -17.44
CA LYS A 206 43.77 8.07 -17.06
C LYS A 206 45.00 8.33 -17.93
N LEU A 207 44.80 8.50 -19.23
CA LEU A 207 45.89 8.85 -20.15
C LEU A 207 46.44 10.24 -19.83
N ALA A 208 45.56 11.23 -19.64
CA ALA A 208 45.93 12.60 -19.30
C ALA A 208 46.70 12.68 -17.97
N THR A 209 46.21 12.00 -16.92
CA THR A 209 46.93 11.95 -15.63
C THR A 209 48.26 11.24 -15.75
N ARG A 210 48.35 10.17 -16.57
CA ARG A 210 49.61 9.48 -16.82
C ARG A 210 50.60 10.36 -17.58
N THR A 211 50.19 11.05 -18.64
CA THR A 211 51.05 11.96 -19.40
C THR A 211 51.55 13.11 -18.54
N GLU A 212 50.70 13.63 -17.64
CA GLU A 212 51.09 14.69 -16.71
C GLU A 212 52.08 14.18 -15.64
N ALA A 213 51.84 12.99 -15.10
CA ALA A 213 52.80 12.35 -14.19
C ALA A 213 54.15 12.07 -14.88
N GLU A 214 54.14 11.61 -16.14
CA GLU A 214 55.36 11.41 -16.93
C GLU A 214 56.08 12.72 -17.27
N ARG A 215 55.34 13.82 -17.46
CA ARG A 215 55.90 15.18 -17.63
C ARG A 215 56.59 15.66 -16.36
N LEU A 216 55.91 15.57 -15.22
CA LEU A 216 56.47 15.94 -13.91
C LEU A 216 57.71 15.09 -13.57
N LEU A 217 57.70 13.79 -13.87
CA LEU A 217 58.86 12.91 -13.69
C LEU A 217 60.03 13.27 -14.62
N ARG A 218 59.76 13.68 -15.86
CA ARG A 218 60.80 14.16 -16.78
C ARG A 218 61.40 15.49 -16.31
N GLU A 219 60.57 16.43 -15.89
CA GLU A 219 61.03 17.72 -15.37
C GLU A 219 61.83 17.55 -14.08
N ALA A 220 61.36 16.73 -13.13
CA ALA A 220 62.11 16.43 -11.91
C ALA A 220 63.43 15.70 -12.19
N ARG A 221 63.48 14.80 -13.18
CA ARG A 221 64.73 14.16 -13.62
C ARG A 221 65.67 15.13 -14.30
N ALA A 222 65.18 15.98 -15.20
CA ALA A 222 65.99 16.99 -15.87
C ALA A 222 66.59 17.97 -14.86
N GLU A 223 65.80 18.39 -13.87
CA GLU A 223 66.27 19.25 -12.78
C GLU A 223 67.29 18.53 -11.88
N SER A 224 67.06 17.26 -11.55
CA SER A 224 68.04 16.45 -10.81
C SER A 224 69.34 16.27 -11.60
N THR A 225 69.27 16.04 -12.91
CA THR A 225 70.46 15.93 -13.76
C THR A 225 71.19 17.27 -13.86
N ARG A 226 70.46 18.39 -13.99
CA ARG A 226 71.04 19.74 -13.99
C ARG A 226 71.78 20.05 -12.69
N LEU A 227 71.19 19.71 -11.55
CA LEU A 227 71.82 19.86 -10.23
C LEU A 227 73.05 18.95 -10.08
N LEU A 228 73.01 17.74 -10.64
CA LEU A 228 74.16 16.82 -10.65
C LEU A 228 75.27 17.35 -11.58
N ASP A 229 74.94 17.87 -12.76
CA ASP A 229 75.90 18.44 -13.71
C ASP A 229 76.52 19.73 -13.18
N GLU A 230 75.76 20.61 -12.52
CA GLU A 230 76.28 21.79 -11.82
C GLU A 230 77.21 21.40 -10.66
N ALA A 231 76.86 20.37 -9.89
CA ALA A 231 77.71 19.87 -8.80
C ALA A 231 78.99 19.19 -9.32
N VAL A 232 78.91 18.43 -10.41
CA VAL A 232 80.07 17.81 -11.07
C VAL A 232 80.96 18.87 -11.72
N ALA A 233 80.39 19.89 -12.36
CA ALA A 233 81.14 21.01 -12.92
C ALA A 233 81.85 21.83 -11.83
N ALA A 234 81.22 22.04 -10.67
CA ALA A 234 81.86 22.68 -9.52
C ALA A 234 82.99 21.82 -8.91
N ALA A 235 82.79 20.50 -8.85
CA ALA A 235 83.82 19.55 -8.41
C ALA A 235 84.99 19.46 -9.41
N ASP A 236 84.71 19.52 -10.71
CA ASP A 236 85.73 19.52 -11.76
C ASP A 236 86.49 20.84 -11.82
N HIS A 237 85.81 21.98 -11.59
CA HIS A 237 86.43 23.30 -11.51
C HIS A 237 87.43 23.39 -10.35
N THR A 238 87.00 22.99 -9.14
CA THR A 238 87.87 22.93 -7.95
C THR A 238 89.02 21.93 -8.12
N ARG A 239 88.79 20.81 -8.82
CA ARG A 239 89.85 19.85 -9.19
C ARG A 239 90.84 20.47 -10.18
N THR A 240 90.37 21.19 -11.21
CA THR A 240 91.24 21.84 -12.19
C THR A 240 92.09 22.95 -11.58
N GLU A 241 91.52 23.76 -10.69
CA GLU A 241 92.24 24.80 -9.95
C GLU A 241 93.29 24.18 -9.01
N ALA A 242 92.94 23.11 -8.28
CA ALA A 242 93.89 22.38 -7.44
C ALA A 242 95.03 21.72 -8.26
N THR A 243 94.73 21.19 -9.45
CA THR A 243 95.78 20.67 -10.36
C THR A 243 96.60 21.78 -11.01
N ALA A 244 96.03 22.94 -11.33
CA ALA A 244 96.78 24.08 -11.87
C ALA A 244 97.72 24.66 -10.80
N ASP A 245 97.28 24.72 -9.55
CA ASP A 245 98.08 25.15 -8.40
C ASP A 245 99.22 24.16 -8.11
N ALA A 246 98.95 22.86 -8.14
CA ALA A 246 99.97 21.84 -8.01
C ALA A 246 100.99 21.87 -9.16
N THR A 247 100.55 22.12 -10.39
CA THR A 247 101.43 22.19 -11.57
C THR A 247 102.28 23.46 -11.56
N ARG A 248 101.74 24.58 -11.06
CA ARG A 248 102.46 25.85 -10.88
C ARG A 248 103.52 25.77 -9.78
N LEU A 249 103.19 25.14 -8.64
CA LEU A 249 104.16 24.87 -7.56
C LEU A 249 105.31 23.96 -8.00
N VAL A 250 105.02 22.97 -8.86
CA VAL A 250 106.07 22.11 -9.45
C VAL A 250 106.89 22.88 -10.50
N ALA A 251 106.28 23.71 -11.35
CA ALA A 251 107.00 24.51 -12.35
C ALA A 251 107.93 25.58 -11.72
N ASP A 252 107.48 26.25 -10.65
CA ASP A 252 108.28 27.24 -9.91
C ASP A 252 109.43 26.56 -9.15
N ALA A 253 109.19 25.39 -8.55
CA ALA A 253 110.23 24.58 -7.93
C ALA A 253 111.25 24.04 -8.96
N THR A 254 110.81 23.70 -10.17
CA THR A 254 111.69 23.18 -11.24
C THR A 254 112.56 24.30 -11.85
N THR A 255 112.01 25.51 -12.00
CA THR A 255 112.72 26.69 -12.54
C THR A 255 113.82 27.17 -11.57
N GLU A 256 113.53 27.22 -10.27
CA GLU A 256 114.50 27.61 -9.24
C GLU A 256 115.58 26.53 -9.01
N ALA A 257 115.24 25.24 -9.17
CA ALA A 257 116.19 24.13 -9.13
C ALA A 257 117.15 24.11 -10.34
N THR A 258 116.70 24.51 -11.53
CA THR A 258 117.58 24.64 -12.72
C THR A 258 118.50 25.85 -12.65
N ARG A 259 118.07 26.95 -12.03
CA ARG A 259 118.89 28.16 -11.84
C ARG A 259 120.03 27.93 -10.84
N ARG A 260 119.74 27.29 -9.69
CA ARG A 260 120.76 26.94 -8.70
C ARG A 260 121.71 25.82 -9.14
N ARG A 261 121.30 24.95 -10.06
CA ARG A 261 122.19 23.94 -10.68
C ARG A 261 123.18 24.54 -11.69
N ALA A 262 122.79 25.53 -12.49
CA ALA A 262 123.68 26.18 -13.46
C ALA A 262 124.72 27.11 -12.79
N GLU A 263 124.35 27.79 -11.70
CA GLU A 263 125.25 28.61 -10.89
C GLU A 263 126.21 27.76 -10.03
N ALA A 264 125.79 26.56 -9.60
CA ALA A 264 126.63 25.61 -8.84
C ALA A 264 127.66 24.84 -9.69
N THR A 265 127.41 24.57 -10.97
CA THR A 265 128.37 23.85 -11.84
C THR A 265 129.57 24.71 -12.26
N THR A 266 129.40 26.03 -12.38
CA THR A 266 130.50 26.96 -12.76
C THR A 266 131.40 27.35 -11.56
N HIS A 267 130.88 27.23 -10.33
CA HIS A 267 131.62 27.52 -9.10
C HIS A 267 132.32 26.29 -8.50
N ALA A 268 131.79 25.08 -8.74
CA ALA A 268 132.34 23.82 -8.25
C ALA A 268 133.63 23.36 -9.00
N GLU A 269 133.82 23.76 -10.26
CA GLU A 269 135.04 23.42 -11.03
C GLU A 269 136.24 24.32 -10.69
N ASN A 270 136.02 25.51 -10.09
CA ASN A 270 137.10 26.46 -9.76
C ASN A 270 137.52 26.45 -8.27
N LEU A 271 136.77 25.80 -7.37
CA LEU A 271 137.04 25.76 -5.92
C LEU A 271 137.57 24.42 -5.40
N LEU A 272 137.60 23.37 -6.24
CA LEU A 272 138.15 22.05 -5.88
C LEU A 272 139.68 22.02 -5.85
N ASP A 273 140.35 23.00 -6.48
CA ASP A 273 141.81 23.04 -6.63
C ASP A 273 142.54 23.87 -5.53
N GLN A 274 141.81 24.66 -4.73
CA GLN A 274 142.40 25.60 -3.74
C GLN A 274 142.17 25.23 -2.27
N ALA A 275 141.34 24.22 -1.96
CA ALA A 275 140.89 23.94 -0.59
C ALA A 275 141.53 22.71 0.10
N LEU A 276 142.39 21.93 -0.57
CA LEU A 276 143.11 20.81 0.06
C LEU A 276 144.36 21.21 0.86
N THR A 277 144.65 22.50 1.05
CA THR A 277 145.91 22.95 1.68
C THR A 277 145.75 23.97 2.81
N ALA A 278 144.54 24.45 3.13
CA ALA A 278 144.32 25.51 4.14
C ALA A 278 143.36 25.11 5.28
N ALA A 279 143.29 23.81 5.58
CA ALA A 279 142.39 23.25 6.59
C ALA A 279 142.94 23.24 8.03
N ASP A 280 144.12 23.78 8.34
CA ASP A 280 144.78 23.35 9.60
C ASP A 280 145.58 24.38 10.42
N HIS A 281 145.33 25.71 10.40
CA HIS A 281 146.10 26.54 11.36
C HIS A 281 145.47 27.75 12.07
N THR A 282 144.66 28.63 11.49
CA THR A 282 144.50 29.94 12.16
C THR A 282 143.12 30.59 11.99
N ARG A 283 142.13 30.25 12.83
CA ARG A 283 141.04 31.20 13.11
C ARG A 283 140.32 31.11 14.47
N THR A 284 140.89 30.42 15.46
CA THR A 284 140.38 30.47 16.85
C THR A 284 140.98 31.58 17.71
N GLU A 285 141.68 32.60 17.19
CA GLU A 285 142.29 33.64 18.07
C GLU A 285 142.16 35.10 17.58
N ALA A 286 141.34 35.37 16.56
CA ALA A 286 141.03 36.70 16.00
C ALA A 286 140.36 37.70 16.97
N THR A 287 139.04 37.92 16.94
CA THR A 287 138.50 39.18 17.51
C THR A 287 136.96 39.17 17.54
N ALA A 288 136.22 39.04 18.64
CA ALA A 288 136.44 39.37 20.05
C ALA A 288 136.80 40.85 20.35
N GLU A 289 137.14 41.66 19.33
CA GLU A 289 137.41 43.11 19.47
C GLU A 289 136.42 43.99 18.68
N ALA A 290 135.66 43.43 17.73
CA ALA A 290 134.56 44.14 17.06
C ALA A 290 133.33 44.34 17.98
N SER A 291 133.19 43.51 19.03
CA SER A 291 132.03 43.49 19.93
C SER A 291 131.99 44.62 20.97
N ARG A 292 133.00 45.50 21.05
CA ARG A 292 132.99 46.66 21.96
C ARG A 292 132.51 47.97 21.31
N LEU A 293 132.50 48.07 19.98
CA LEU A 293 132.05 49.28 19.25
C LEU A 293 130.56 49.25 18.85
N VAL A 294 129.89 48.10 18.99
CA VAL A 294 128.44 47.94 18.69
C VAL A 294 127.56 48.17 19.93
N ALA A 295 128.12 48.12 21.14
CA ALA A 295 127.40 48.37 22.40
C ALA A 295 126.95 49.84 22.54
N ASP A 296 127.68 50.81 22.01
CA ASP A 296 127.32 52.24 22.10
C ASP A 296 126.31 52.68 21.02
N ALA A 297 126.24 51.99 19.88
CA ALA A 297 125.22 52.22 18.84
C ALA A 297 123.85 51.63 19.19
N THR A 298 123.81 50.69 20.14
CA THR A 298 122.59 49.95 20.53
C THR A 298 121.71 50.73 21.53
N THR A 299 122.26 51.75 22.21
CA THR A 299 121.52 52.60 23.16
C THR A 299 120.67 53.68 22.47
N GLU A 300 121.02 54.10 21.25
CA GLU A 300 120.23 55.07 20.47
C GLU A 300 119.22 54.38 19.52
N ALA A 301 119.45 53.10 19.21
CA ALA A 301 118.52 52.26 18.47
C ALA A 301 117.30 51.82 19.31
N THR A 302 117.43 51.67 20.63
CA THR A 302 116.31 51.35 21.54
C THR A 302 115.35 52.52 21.75
N ARG A 303 115.81 53.77 21.65
CA ARG A 303 114.97 54.98 21.75
C ARG A 303 114.05 55.15 20.53
N ARG A 304 114.55 54.95 19.30
CA ARG A 304 113.73 54.97 18.07
C ARG A 304 112.81 53.76 17.92
N ARG A 305 113.12 52.64 18.58
CA ARG A 305 112.32 51.41 18.56
C ARG A 305 111.12 51.47 19.53
N ALA A 306 111.19 52.25 20.60
CA ALA A 306 110.04 52.52 21.49
C ALA A 306 108.99 53.45 20.84
N GLU A 307 109.41 54.50 20.13
CA GLU A 307 108.51 55.42 19.41
C GLU A 307 107.82 54.76 18.18
N ALA A 308 108.50 53.82 17.51
CA ALA A 308 107.94 53.05 16.40
C ALA A 308 106.93 51.96 16.83
N THR A 309 107.03 51.44 18.06
CA THR A 309 106.13 50.40 18.58
C THR A 309 104.75 50.98 18.92
N THR A 310 104.70 52.19 19.49
CA THR A 310 103.43 52.91 19.75
C THR A 310 102.71 53.37 18.47
N HIS A 311 103.43 53.63 17.37
CA HIS A 311 102.80 53.95 16.07
C HIS A 311 102.29 52.69 15.34
N ALA A 312 102.99 51.55 15.46
CA ALA A 312 102.55 50.28 14.90
C ALA A 312 101.33 49.69 15.63
N GLU A 313 101.25 49.85 16.95
CA GLU A 313 100.08 49.44 17.75
C GLU A 313 98.84 50.28 17.43
N ASN A 314 98.98 51.60 17.24
CA ASN A 314 97.87 52.47 16.83
C ASN A 314 97.39 52.23 15.39
N LEU A 315 98.27 51.86 14.45
CA LEU A 315 97.90 51.49 13.08
C LEU A 315 97.25 50.09 13.01
N LEU A 316 97.63 49.16 13.88
CA LEU A 316 97.02 47.84 13.98
C LEU A 316 95.62 47.91 14.61
N ASP A 317 95.42 48.74 15.63
CA ASP A 317 94.11 48.97 16.26
C ASP A 317 93.14 49.68 15.28
N GLN A 318 93.62 50.65 14.50
CA GLN A 318 92.82 51.29 13.45
C GLN A 318 92.47 50.33 12.30
N ALA A 319 93.38 49.43 11.91
CA ALA A 319 93.13 48.43 10.89
C ALA A 319 92.17 47.31 11.35
N LEU A 320 92.29 46.87 12.62
CA LEU A 320 91.38 45.88 13.21
C LEU A 320 89.99 46.46 13.47
N THR A 321 89.89 47.73 13.88
CA THR A 321 88.60 48.42 14.04
C THR A 321 87.92 48.67 12.70
N ALA A 322 88.67 48.98 11.63
CA ALA A 322 88.12 49.10 10.28
C ALA A 322 87.70 47.75 9.67
N ALA A 323 88.45 46.67 9.94
CA ALA A 323 88.08 45.31 9.54
C ALA A 323 86.86 44.79 10.31
N ASP A 324 86.72 45.13 11.60
CA ASP A 324 85.53 44.79 12.39
C ASP A 324 84.31 45.63 12.03
N HIS A 325 84.49 46.91 11.69
CA HIS A 325 83.41 47.75 11.21
C HIS A 325 82.86 47.25 9.87
N THR A 326 83.73 46.98 8.89
CA THR A 326 83.33 46.42 7.58
C THR A 326 82.73 45.01 7.68
N ARG A 327 83.24 44.17 8.59
CA ARG A 327 82.68 42.85 8.88
C ARG A 327 81.30 42.94 9.54
N THR A 328 81.09 43.87 10.47
CA THR A 328 79.81 44.07 11.18
C THR A 328 78.76 44.70 10.28
N GLU A 329 79.17 45.62 9.39
CA GLU A 329 78.29 46.17 8.36
C GLU A 329 77.90 45.10 7.33
N ALA A 330 78.84 44.25 6.90
CA ALA A 330 78.56 43.14 5.99
C ALA A 330 77.64 42.06 6.60
N THR A 331 77.79 41.70 7.90
CA THR A 331 76.86 40.78 8.58
C THR A 331 75.52 41.43 8.89
N ALA A 332 75.46 42.73 9.19
CA ALA A 332 74.20 43.45 9.37
C ALA A 332 73.42 43.58 8.06
N GLU A 333 74.10 43.82 6.94
CA GLU A 333 73.48 43.90 5.61
C GLU A 333 73.06 42.53 5.07
N ALA A 334 73.86 41.48 5.30
CA ALA A 334 73.44 40.10 5.02
C ALA A 334 72.23 39.68 5.87
N SER A 335 72.18 40.07 7.15
CA SER A 335 71.04 39.79 8.03
C SER A 335 69.78 40.58 7.63
N ARG A 336 69.92 41.82 7.16
CA ARG A 336 68.79 42.60 6.60
C ARG A 336 68.27 42.00 5.30
N LEU A 337 69.15 41.63 4.36
CA LEU A 337 68.76 40.98 3.10
C LEU A 337 68.04 39.64 3.34
N VAL A 338 68.50 38.85 4.32
CA VAL A 338 67.83 37.60 4.71
C VAL A 338 66.49 37.88 5.40
N ALA A 339 66.41 38.88 6.29
CA ALA A 339 65.16 39.26 6.94
C ALA A 339 64.12 39.83 5.95
N ASP A 340 64.55 40.66 5.00
CA ASP A 340 63.71 41.22 3.95
C ASP A 340 63.26 40.13 2.96
N ALA A 341 64.15 39.21 2.57
CA ALA A 341 63.79 38.05 1.74
C ALA A 341 62.81 37.11 2.45
N THR A 342 62.95 36.93 3.77
CA THR A 342 62.04 36.09 4.57
C THR A 342 60.68 36.76 4.77
N THR A 343 60.67 38.09 4.95
CA THR A 343 59.44 38.90 5.04
C THR A 343 58.69 38.91 3.71
N GLU A 344 59.41 39.02 2.60
CA GLU A 344 58.80 39.00 1.26
C GLU A 344 58.32 37.60 0.87
N ALA A 345 59.04 36.53 1.25
CA ALA A 345 58.61 35.15 1.05
C ALA A 345 57.36 34.80 1.88
N THR A 346 57.26 35.31 3.12
CA THR A 346 56.08 35.13 3.97
C THR A 346 54.90 35.95 3.48
N ARG A 347 55.11 37.18 2.99
CA ARG A 347 54.08 38.00 2.34
C ARG A 347 53.53 37.36 1.07
N ARG A 348 54.39 36.87 0.17
CA ARG A 348 54.00 36.14 -1.05
C ARG A 348 53.22 34.85 -0.74
N ARG A 349 53.59 34.14 0.32
CA ARG A 349 52.84 32.96 0.80
C ARG A 349 51.48 33.34 1.36
N ALA A 350 51.38 34.40 2.17
CA ALA A 350 50.11 34.87 2.71
C ALA A 350 49.16 35.34 1.58
N GLU A 351 49.67 36.10 0.62
CA GLU A 351 48.92 36.54 -0.57
C GLU A 351 48.46 35.36 -1.44
N ALA A 352 49.30 34.33 -1.61
CA ALA A 352 48.93 33.10 -2.32
C ALA A 352 47.85 32.29 -1.57
N THR A 353 47.93 32.21 -0.24
CA THR A 353 46.90 31.55 0.59
C THR A 353 45.57 32.29 0.52
N THR A 354 45.57 33.61 0.67
CA THR A 354 44.35 34.43 0.54
C THR A 354 43.76 34.37 -0.87
N HIS A 355 44.59 34.29 -1.91
CA HIS A 355 44.10 34.11 -3.28
C HIS A 355 43.49 32.72 -3.50
N ALA A 356 44.08 31.67 -2.92
CA ALA A 356 43.53 30.31 -2.97
C ALA A 356 42.21 30.19 -2.19
N GLU A 357 42.11 30.83 -1.02
CA GLU A 357 40.88 30.90 -0.22
C GLU A 357 39.77 31.66 -0.96
N ASN A 358 40.08 32.80 -1.57
CA ASN A 358 39.11 33.56 -2.38
C ASN A 358 38.64 32.80 -3.63
N LEU A 359 39.52 32.05 -4.29
CA LEU A 359 39.13 31.19 -5.42
C LEU A 359 38.26 30.02 -4.97
N LEU A 360 38.52 29.46 -3.79
CA LEU A 360 37.71 28.39 -3.22
C LEU A 360 36.31 28.91 -2.84
N ASP A 361 36.22 30.08 -2.21
CA ASP A 361 34.95 30.72 -1.86
C ASP A 361 34.13 31.09 -3.10
N GLN A 362 34.79 31.59 -4.16
CA GLN A 362 34.13 31.86 -5.44
C GLN A 362 33.62 30.57 -6.10
N ALA A 363 34.39 29.49 -6.06
CA ALA A 363 33.98 28.20 -6.59
C ALA A 363 32.83 27.56 -5.80
N LEU A 364 32.85 27.68 -4.46
CA LEU A 364 31.77 27.20 -3.59
C LEU A 364 30.49 28.03 -3.77
N THR A 365 30.61 29.35 -3.90
CA THR A 365 29.47 30.24 -4.15
C THR A 365 28.84 29.98 -5.52
N ALA A 366 29.65 29.73 -6.56
CA ALA A 366 29.17 29.36 -7.89
C ALA A 366 28.51 27.96 -7.91
N ALA A 367 29.07 27.00 -7.16
CA ALA A 367 28.47 25.67 -6.99
C ALA A 367 27.13 25.74 -6.22
N ASP A 368 27.03 26.60 -5.21
CA ASP A 368 25.79 26.82 -4.47
C ASP A 368 24.74 27.55 -5.28
N HIS A 369 25.14 28.53 -6.10
CA HIS A 369 24.24 29.23 -7.01
C HIS A 369 23.64 28.27 -8.06
N THR A 370 24.48 27.49 -8.73
CA THR A 370 24.04 26.47 -9.72
C THR A 370 23.18 25.37 -9.09
N ARG A 371 23.49 24.95 -7.87
CA ARG A 371 22.68 23.99 -7.10
C ARG A 371 21.30 24.56 -6.74
N THR A 372 21.25 25.84 -6.35
CA THR A 372 19.99 26.54 -6.00
C THR A 372 19.11 26.76 -7.22
N GLU A 373 19.70 27.12 -8.36
CA GLU A 373 18.99 27.24 -9.63
C GLU A 373 18.45 25.88 -10.12
N ALA A 374 19.26 24.83 -10.05
CA ALA A 374 18.82 23.48 -10.42
C ALA A 374 17.71 22.95 -9.50
N THR A 375 17.73 23.26 -8.20
CA THR A 375 16.65 22.88 -7.28
C THR A 375 15.38 23.72 -7.47
N ALA A 376 15.51 25.01 -7.81
CA ALA A 376 14.37 25.86 -8.15
C ALA A 376 13.71 25.42 -9.47
N GLU A 377 14.49 25.04 -10.47
CA GLU A 377 13.99 24.55 -11.76
C GLU A 377 13.36 23.16 -11.65
N ALA A 378 13.96 22.25 -10.87
CA ALA A 378 13.34 20.98 -10.54
C ALA A 378 12.00 21.16 -9.77
N SER A 379 11.95 22.13 -8.85
CA SER A 379 10.72 22.43 -8.11
C SER A 379 9.63 23.02 -9.00
N ARG A 380 9.97 23.86 -9.99
CA ARG A 380 9.02 24.36 -11.00
C ARG A 380 8.50 23.25 -11.90
N LEU A 381 9.37 22.39 -12.43
CA LEU A 381 8.97 21.26 -13.27
C LEU A 381 8.04 20.29 -12.52
N VAL A 382 8.30 20.04 -11.23
CA VAL A 382 7.42 19.22 -10.38
C VAL A 382 6.09 19.93 -10.14
N ALA A 383 6.08 21.24 -9.88
CA ALA A 383 4.85 22.01 -9.68
C ALA A 383 3.99 22.07 -10.96
N ASP A 384 4.62 22.28 -12.13
CA ASP A 384 3.95 22.31 -13.43
C ASP A 384 3.40 20.93 -13.79
N ALA A 385 4.19 19.87 -13.59
CA ALA A 385 3.73 18.49 -13.81
C ALA A 385 2.58 18.11 -12.86
N THR A 386 2.59 18.61 -11.61
CA THR A 386 1.51 18.36 -10.64
C THR A 386 0.25 19.11 -11.03
N THR A 387 0.37 20.36 -11.48
CA THR A 387 -0.74 21.19 -11.98
C THR A 387 -1.38 20.60 -13.23
N GLU A 388 -0.56 20.07 -14.13
CA GLU A 388 -1.05 19.44 -15.35
C GLU A 388 -1.68 18.07 -15.08
N ALA A 389 -1.15 17.30 -14.12
CA ALA A 389 -1.76 16.06 -13.67
C ALA A 389 -3.11 16.28 -12.95
N THR A 390 -3.25 17.35 -12.16
CA THR A 390 -4.53 17.71 -11.53
C THR A 390 -5.54 18.21 -12.56
N ARG A 391 -5.11 19.01 -13.55
CA ARG A 391 -5.96 19.44 -14.66
C ARG A 391 -6.49 18.27 -15.50
N ARG A 392 -5.61 17.34 -15.91
CA ARG A 392 -6.00 16.11 -16.64
C ARG A 392 -6.95 15.23 -15.85
N ARG A 393 -6.76 15.15 -14.51
CA ARG A 393 -7.70 14.43 -13.63
C ARG A 393 -9.05 15.12 -13.54
N ALA A 394 -9.09 16.45 -13.40
CA ALA A 394 -10.33 17.20 -13.39
C ALA A 394 -11.11 17.06 -14.71
N GLU A 395 -10.41 17.17 -15.84
CA GLU A 395 -10.99 16.95 -17.18
C GLU A 395 -11.52 15.52 -17.36
N ALA A 396 -10.80 14.51 -16.86
CA ALA A 396 -11.25 13.12 -16.88
C ALA A 396 -12.48 12.88 -15.98
N THR A 397 -12.54 13.52 -14.81
CA THR A 397 -13.70 13.47 -13.91
C THR A 397 -14.92 14.13 -14.55
N THR A 398 -14.78 15.34 -15.10
CA THR A 398 -15.87 16.03 -15.81
C THR A 398 -16.34 15.25 -17.04
N HIS A 399 -15.43 14.59 -17.76
CA HIS A 399 -15.82 13.73 -18.89
C HIS A 399 -16.58 12.47 -18.44
N ALA A 400 -16.18 11.87 -17.32
CA ALA A 400 -16.89 10.73 -16.74
C ALA A 400 -18.27 11.12 -16.19
N GLU A 401 -18.39 12.29 -15.54
CA GLU A 401 -19.66 12.84 -15.08
C GLU A 401 -20.60 13.15 -16.26
N ASN A 402 -20.09 13.76 -17.33
CA ASN A 402 -20.88 14.02 -18.55
C ASN A 402 -21.35 12.74 -19.25
N LEU A 403 -20.52 11.69 -19.28
CA LEU A 403 -20.91 10.38 -19.82
C LEU A 403 -21.97 9.69 -18.95
N LEU A 404 -21.87 9.84 -17.63
CA LEU A 404 -22.85 9.31 -16.70
C LEU A 404 -24.21 10.03 -16.85
N ASP A 405 -24.20 11.36 -16.96
CA ASP A 405 -25.41 12.15 -17.20
C ASP A 405 -26.05 11.83 -18.55
N GLN A 406 -25.25 11.63 -19.60
CA GLN A 406 -25.75 11.18 -20.91
C GLN A 406 -26.37 9.78 -20.83
N ALA A 407 -25.75 8.85 -20.10
CA ALA A 407 -26.27 7.50 -19.91
C ALA A 407 -27.57 7.49 -19.08
N LEU A 408 -27.64 8.30 -18.01
CA LEU A 408 -28.84 8.44 -17.19
C LEU A 408 -29.98 9.11 -17.96
N THR A 409 -29.68 10.13 -18.76
CA THR A 409 -30.69 10.81 -19.62
C THR A 409 -31.21 9.86 -20.70
N ALA A 410 -30.36 9.05 -21.31
CA ALA A 410 -30.78 8.03 -22.27
C ALA A 410 -31.62 6.91 -21.63
N ALA A 411 -31.26 6.49 -20.41
CA ALA A 411 -32.04 5.52 -19.64
C ALA A 411 -33.41 6.08 -19.22
N ASP A 412 -33.48 7.35 -18.82
CA ASP A 412 -34.74 8.02 -18.49
C ASP A 412 -35.63 8.24 -19.72
N HIS A 413 -35.03 8.56 -20.87
CA HIS A 413 -35.74 8.69 -22.15
C HIS A 413 -36.36 7.34 -22.58
N THR A 414 -35.56 6.27 -22.61
CA THR A 414 -36.05 4.92 -22.95
C THR A 414 -37.10 4.40 -21.96
N ARG A 415 -36.95 4.70 -20.65
CA ARG A 415 -37.97 4.40 -19.66
C ARG A 415 -39.26 5.18 -19.93
N THR A 416 -39.17 6.48 -20.23
CA THR A 416 -40.35 7.32 -20.52
C THR A 416 -41.08 6.84 -21.77
N GLU A 417 -40.36 6.49 -22.83
CA GLU A 417 -40.92 5.92 -24.05
C GLU A 417 -41.60 4.56 -23.78
N ALA A 418 -40.94 3.67 -23.04
CA ALA A 418 -41.52 2.37 -22.66
C ALA A 418 -42.79 2.54 -21.79
N THR A 419 -42.81 3.53 -20.91
CA THR A 419 -43.99 3.81 -20.05
C THR A 419 -45.14 4.42 -20.85
N ALA A 420 -44.84 5.29 -21.82
CA ALA A 420 -45.82 5.86 -22.74
C ALA A 420 -46.42 4.80 -23.68
N GLU A 421 -45.59 3.87 -24.16
CA GLU A 421 -46.02 2.76 -25.01
C GLU A 421 -46.85 1.73 -24.24
N ALA A 422 -46.46 1.40 -23.00
CA ALA A 422 -47.28 0.58 -22.10
C ALA A 422 -48.64 1.25 -21.80
N SER A 423 -48.66 2.57 -21.59
CA SER A 423 -49.90 3.32 -21.35
C SER A 423 -50.81 3.35 -22.59
N ARG A 424 -50.24 3.44 -23.80
CA ARG A 424 -51.01 3.31 -25.05
C ARG A 424 -51.59 1.92 -25.23
N LEU A 425 -50.80 0.86 -25.03
CA LEU A 425 -51.27 -0.51 -25.13
C LEU A 425 -52.40 -0.81 -24.14
N VAL A 426 -52.32 -0.29 -22.92
CA VAL A 426 -53.40 -0.42 -21.92
C VAL A 426 -54.64 0.38 -22.35
N ALA A 427 -54.49 1.58 -22.89
CA ALA A 427 -55.61 2.39 -23.37
C ALA A 427 -56.30 1.74 -24.60
N ASP A 428 -55.52 1.20 -25.54
CA ASP A 428 -56.01 0.50 -26.72
C ASP A 428 -56.72 -0.80 -26.33
N ALA A 429 -56.14 -1.59 -25.41
CA ALA A 429 -56.76 -2.79 -24.87
C ALA A 429 -58.06 -2.49 -24.11
N THR A 430 -58.11 -1.37 -23.37
CA THR A 430 -59.32 -0.93 -22.67
C THR A 430 -60.41 -0.50 -23.65
N THR A 431 -60.04 0.21 -24.72
CA THR A 431 -60.95 0.64 -25.79
C THR A 431 -61.51 -0.55 -26.57
N GLU A 432 -60.68 -1.54 -26.85
CA GLU A 432 -61.10 -2.77 -27.54
C GLU A 432 -61.98 -3.63 -26.62
N ALA A 433 -61.68 -3.70 -25.32
CA ALA A 433 -62.51 -4.40 -24.34
C ALA A 433 -63.89 -3.75 -24.16
N THR A 434 -63.98 -2.41 -24.15
CA THR A 434 -65.26 -1.69 -24.09
C THR A 434 -66.06 -1.85 -25.38
N ARG A 435 -65.40 -1.83 -26.54
CA ARG A 435 -66.03 -2.11 -27.84
C ARG A 435 -66.61 -3.52 -27.90
N ARG A 436 -65.84 -4.54 -27.52
CA ARG A 436 -66.31 -5.95 -27.46
C ARG A 436 -67.46 -6.14 -26.48
N ARG A 437 -67.45 -5.44 -25.34
CA ARG A 437 -68.57 -5.46 -24.38
C ARG A 437 -69.81 -4.80 -24.97
N ALA A 438 -69.70 -3.65 -25.64
CA ALA A 438 -70.82 -2.99 -26.29
C ALA A 438 -71.42 -3.87 -27.40
N GLU A 439 -70.57 -4.50 -28.22
CA GLU A 439 -71.01 -5.44 -29.27
C GLU A 439 -71.71 -6.68 -28.67
N ALA A 440 -71.20 -7.21 -27.54
CA ALA A 440 -71.86 -8.30 -26.83
C ALA A 440 -73.21 -7.89 -26.22
N THR A 441 -73.32 -6.67 -25.69
CA THR A 441 -74.59 -6.12 -25.19
C THR A 441 -75.60 -5.94 -26.31
N THR A 442 -75.21 -5.32 -27.44
CA THR A 442 -76.08 -5.20 -28.62
C THR A 442 -76.49 -6.56 -29.17
N HIS A 443 -75.61 -7.56 -29.16
CA HIS A 443 -75.95 -8.91 -29.59
C HIS A 443 -76.95 -9.59 -28.63
N ALA A 444 -76.79 -9.40 -27.31
CA ALA A 444 -77.73 -9.91 -26.32
C ALA A 444 -79.11 -9.22 -26.41
N GLU A 445 -79.15 -7.91 -26.63
CA GLU A 445 -80.38 -7.15 -26.85
C GLU A 445 -81.10 -7.62 -28.13
N ASN A 446 -80.36 -7.81 -29.24
CA ASN A 446 -80.93 -8.33 -30.47
C ASN A 446 -81.47 -9.77 -30.34
N LEU A 447 -80.80 -10.64 -29.58
CA LEU A 447 -81.29 -11.99 -29.29
C LEU A 447 -82.55 -11.96 -28.42
N LEU A 448 -82.62 -11.02 -27.46
CA LEU A 448 -83.79 -10.83 -26.62
C LEU A 448 -84.98 -10.32 -27.43
N ASP A 449 -84.78 -9.35 -28.32
CA ASP A 449 -85.82 -8.85 -29.22
C ASP A 449 -86.30 -9.93 -30.20
N GLN A 450 -85.40 -10.76 -30.72
CA GLN A 450 -85.78 -11.92 -31.54
C GLN A 450 -86.58 -12.95 -30.75
N ALA A 451 -86.21 -13.23 -29.50
CA ALA A 451 -86.94 -14.14 -28.62
C ALA A 451 -88.32 -13.61 -28.24
N LEU A 452 -88.44 -12.31 -27.94
CA LEU A 452 -89.71 -11.65 -27.64
C LEU A 452 -90.62 -11.59 -28.88
N THR A 453 -90.06 -11.32 -30.05
CA THR A 453 -90.81 -11.33 -31.32
C THR A 453 -91.31 -12.73 -31.66
N ALA A 454 -90.50 -13.78 -31.42
CA ALA A 454 -90.92 -15.17 -31.61
C ALA A 454 -91.98 -15.61 -30.58
N ALA A 455 -91.87 -15.15 -29.32
CA ALA A 455 -92.87 -15.38 -28.29
C ALA A 455 -94.21 -14.68 -28.62
N ASP A 456 -94.17 -13.46 -29.18
CA ASP A 456 -95.35 -12.74 -29.63
C ASP A 456 -96.00 -13.35 -30.87
N HIS A 457 -95.20 -13.87 -31.80
CA HIS A 457 -95.68 -14.60 -32.96
C HIS A 457 -96.39 -15.89 -32.55
N THR A 458 -95.76 -16.73 -31.71
CA THR A 458 -96.37 -17.96 -31.18
C THR A 458 -97.61 -17.68 -30.34
N ARG A 459 -97.63 -16.60 -29.55
CA ARG A 459 -98.82 -16.16 -28.80
C ARG A 459 -99.95 -15.74 -29.74
N THR A 460 -99.64 -15.02 -30.81
CA THR A 460 -100.65 -14.56 -31.78
C THR A 460 -101.20 -15.74 -32.60
N GLU A 461 -100.34 -16.69 -33.00
CA GLU A 461 -100.75 -17.93 -33.65
C GLU A 461 -101.62 -18.79 -32.72
N ALA A 462 -101.22 -18.97 -31.46
CA ALA A 462 -102.02 -19.70 -30.46
C ALA A 462 -103.38 -19.03 -30.19
N THR A 463 -103.43 -17.69 -30.19
CA THR A 463 -104.68 -16.93 -30.00
C THR A 463 -105.59 -17.02 -31.24
N ALA A 464 -105.00 -17.02 -32.44
CA ALA A 464 -105.73 -17.21 -33.69
C ALA A 464 -106.26 -18.66 -33.83
N GLU A 465 -105.48 -19.65 -33.41
CA GLU A 465 -105.86 -21.07 -33.41
C GLU A 465 -106.93 -21.35 -32.35
N ALA A 466 -106.83 -20.77 -31.15
CA ALA A 466 -107.89 -20.81 -30.14
C ALA A 466 -109.18 -20.15 -30.66
N SER A 467 -109.08 -19.01 -31.35
CA SER A 467 -110.24 -18.33 -31.95
C SER A 467 -110.88 -19.15 -33.07
N ARG A 468 -110.07 -19.87 -33.88
CA ARG A 468 -110.56 -20.82 -34.89
C ARG A 468 -111.26 -22.01 -34.25
N LEU A 469 -110.66 -22.65 -33.25
CA LEU A 469 -111.27 -23.78 -32.53
C LEU A 469 -112.59 -23.39 -31.86
N VAL A 470 -112.67 -22.18 -31.28
CA VAL A 470 -113.93 -21.66 -30.73
C VAL A 470 -114.95 -21.39 -31.82
N ALA A 471 -114.55 -20.82 -32.96
CA ALA A 471 -115.45 -20.59 -34.10
C ALA A 471 -115.96 -21.90 -34.73
N ASP A 472 -115.09 -22.90 -34.87
CA ASP A 472 -115.41 -24.23 -35.40
C ASP A 472 -116.30 -25.00 -34.41
N ALA A 473 -116.01 -24.95 -33.12
CA ALA A 473 -116.87 -25.52 -32.07
C ALA A 473 -118.23 -24.83 -32.02
N THR A 474 -118.29 -23.52 -32.22
CA THR A 474 -119.55 -22.76 -32.27
C THR A 474 -120.35 -23.11 -33.53
N THR A 475 -119.68 -23.28 -34.67
CA THR A 475 -120.29 -23.70 -35.94
C THR A 475 -120.84 -25.12 -35.82
N GLU A 476 -120.09 -26.02 -35.23
CA GLU A 476 -120.46 -27.43 -35.01
C GLU A 476 -121.58 -27.57 -33.98
N ALA A 477 -121.56 -26.78 -32.90
CA ALA A 477 -122.65 -26.70 -31.94
C ALA A 477 -123.93 -26.16 -32.59
N THR A 478 -123.82 -25.13 -33.44
CA THR A 478 -124.96 -24.57 -34.19
C THR A 478 -125.50 -25.57 -35.23
N ARG A 479 -124.62 -26.36 -35.86
CA ARG A 479 -125.00 -27.45 -36.77
C ARG A 479 -125.72 -28.58 -36.04
N ARG A 480 -125.19 -29.05 -34.91
CA ARG A 480 -125.81 -30.08 -34.04
C ARG A 480 -127.18 -29.63 -33.52
N VAL A 481 -127.32 -28.36 -33.13
CA VAL A 481 -128.61 -27.76 -32.73
C VAL A 481 -129.57 -27.69 -33.91
N ARG A 482 -129.13 -27.31 -35.12
CA ARG A 482 -129.96 -27.32 -36.34
C ARG A 482 -130.40 -28.73 -36.73
N GLU A 483 -129.52 -29.72 -36.66
CA GLU A 483 -129.82 -31.12 -36.99
C GLU A 483 -130.79 -31.72 -35.97
N ALA A 484 -130.59 -31.45 -34.67
CA ALA A 484 -131.53 -31.81 -33.62
C ALA A 484 -132.89 -31.10 -33.78
N THR A 485 -132.90 -29.83 -34.19
CA THR A 485 -134.12 -29.05 -34.45
C THR A 485 -134.85 -29.57 -35.70
N THR A 486 -134.14 -29.97 -36.75
CA THR A 486 -134.73 -30.52 -37.98
C THR A 486 -135.33 -31.91 -37.72
N HIS A 487 -134.65 -32.75 -36.92
CA HIS A 487 -135.16 -34.05 -36.52
C HIS A 487 -136.37 -33.95 -35.57
N ALA A 488 -136.36 -32.97 -34.64
CA ALA A 488 -137.50 -32.66 -33.79
C ALA A 488 -138.69 -32.11 -34.59
N ASN A 489 -138.47 -31.21 -35.56
CA ASN A 489 -139.54 -30.67 -36.40
C ASN A 489 -140.18 -31.73 -37.32
N THR A 490 -139.40 -32.70 -37.81
CA THR A 490 -139.93 -33.83 -38.62
C THR A 490 -140.86 -34.75 -37.80
N LEU A 491 -140.59 -34.93 -36.50
CA LEU A 491 -141.43 -35.69 -35.57
C LEU A 491 -142.64 -34.86 -35.07
N ILE A 492 -142.52 -33.54 -35.01
CA ILE A 492 -143.58 -32.60 -34.64
C ILE A 492 -144.58 -32.39 -35.79
N ASP A 493 -144.17 -32.33 -37.05
CA ASP A 493 -145.08 -32.16 -38.20
C ASP A 493 -146.02 -33.37 -38.40
N GLN A 494 -145.55 -34.58 -38.07
CA GLN A 494 -146.35 -35.81 -38.07
C GLN A 494 -147.37 -35.85 -36.93
N ALA A 495 -147.12 -35.15 -35.81
CA ALA A 495 -148.03 -35.04 -34.67
C ALA A 495 -148.96 -33.80 -34.75
N THR A 496 -148.55 -32.74 -35.44
CA THR A 496 -149.26 -31.44 -35.51
C THR A 496 -150.43 -31.45 -36.50
N THR A 497 -150.38 -32.26 -37.57
CA THR A 497 -151.52 -32.50 -38.48
C THR A 497 -152.73 -33.13 -37.78
N ALA A 498 -152.53 -33.81 -36.63
CA ALA A 498 -153.58 -34.41 -35.83
C ALA A 498 -154.11 -33.50 -34.70
N ALA A 499 -153.37 -32.45 -34.31
CA ALA A 499 -153.67 -31.60 -33.14
C ALA A 499 -154.21 -30.19 -33.49
N ASP A 500 -154.06 -29.72 -34.74
CA ASP A 500 -154.45 -28.37 -35.17
C ASP A 500 -155.97 -28.13 -35.37
N ARG A 501 -156.83 -29.11 -35.08
CA ARG A 501 -158.31 -28.89 -35.06
C ARG A 501 -158.87 -28.40 -33.72
N THR A 502 -158.08 -28.40 -32.65
CA THR A 502 -158.60 -28.20 -31.27
C THR A 502 -157.90 -27.10 -30.47
N ARG A 503 -156.96 -26.34 -31.05
CA ARG A 503 -156.07 -25.40 -30.33
C ARG A 503 -156.24 -23.91 -30.71
N THR A 504 -156.96 -23.58 -31.77
CA THR A 504 -157.09 -22.19 -32.26
C THR A 504 -157.86 -21.27 -31.29
N ASP A 505 -158.71 -21.82 -30.42
CA ASP A 505 -159.60 -21.01 -29.57
C ASP A 505 -159.04 -20.67 -28.18
N ALA A 506 -157.88 -21.22 -27.76
CA ALA A 506 -157.38 -21.11 -26.37
C ALA A 506 -156.09 -20.28 -26.19
N THR A 507 -155.49 -19.74 -27.25
CA THR A 507 -154.09 -19.19 -27.22
C THR A 507 -154.01 -17.64 -27.13
N ALA A 508 -155.13 -16.94 -26.96
CA ALA A 508 -155.13 -15.47 -26.90
C ALA A 508 -154.85 -14.88 -25.49
N GLU A 509 -154.96 -15.68 -24.42
CA GLU A 509 -154.93 -15.17 -23.04
C GLU A 509 -153.56 -15.37 -22.31
N ALA A 510 -152.69 -16.25 -22.83
CA ALA A 510 -151.41 -16.58 -22.18
C ALA A 510 -150.24 -15.60 -22.48
N SER A 511 -150.33 -14.79 -23.54
CA SER A 511 -149.23 -13.92 -23.98
C SER A 511 -148.96 -12.70 -23.08
N ARG A 512 -149.82 -12.38 -22.11
CA ARG A 512 -149.60 -11.25 -21.18
C ARG A 512 -148.69 -11.56 -19.99
N LEU A 513 -148.45 -12.82 -19.65
CA LEU A 513 -147.74 -13.22 -18.42
C LEU A 513 -146.22 -13.45 -18.59
N VAL A 514 -145.71 -13.51 -19.82
CA VAL A 514 -144.29 -13.81 -20.13
C VAL A 514 -143.39 -12.55 -20.15
N ALA A 515 -143.98 -11.37 -20.32
CA ALA A 515 -143.23 -10.12 -20.41
C ALA A 515 -142.57 -9.72 -19.07
N ASP A 516 -143.24 -9.98 -17.94
CA ASP A 516 -142.76 -9.55 -16.62
C ASP A 516 -141.60 -10.40 -16.07
N ALA A 517 -141.47 -11.66 -16.50
CA ALA A 517 -140.38 -12.56 -16.06
C ALA A 517 -139.01 -12.26 -16.70
N THR A 518 -138.99 -11.58 -17.85
CA THR A 518 -137.76 -11.32 -18.62
C THR A 518 -136.93 -10.17 -18.04
N THR A 519 -137.59 -9.23 -17.34
CA THR A 519 -136.94 -8.06 -16.71
C THR A 519 -136.11 -8.46 -15.49
N ASP A 520 -136.54 -9.46 -14.71
CA ASP A 520 -135.87 -9.83 -13.45
C ASP A 520 -134.64 -10.74 -13.65
N ALA A 521 -134.60 -11.51 -14.74
CA ALA A 521 -133.43 -12.31 -15.13
C ALA A 521 -132.24 -11.46 -15.57
N THR A 522 -132.50 -10.33 -16.24
CA THR A 522 -131.47 -9.42 -16.77
C THR A 522 -130.71 -8.68 -15.65
N ARG A 523 -131.37 -8.45 -14.50
CA ARG A 523 -130.77 -7.82 -13.32
C ARG A 523 -129.76 -8.73 -12.61
N ARG A 524 -130.08 -10.02 -12.44
CA ARG A 524 -129.21 -11.01 -11.75
C ARG A 524 -127.91 -11.30 -12.50
N VAL A 525 -127.92 -11.29 -13.83
CA VAL A 525 -126.71 -11.51 -14.66
C VAL A 525 -125.71 -10.34 -14.53
N ARG A 526 -126.21 -9.11 -14.38
CA ARG A 526 -125.38 -7.90 -14.24
C ARG A 526 -124.67 -7.83 -12.88
N GLU A 527 -125.36 -8.25 -11.82
CA GLU A 527 -124.81 -8.34 -10.46
C GLU A 527 -123.71 -9.43 -10.37
N ALA A 528 -123.91 -10.60 -10.98
CA ALA A 528 -122.92 -11.67 -11.04
C ALA A 528 -121.64 -11.30 -11.83
N THR A 529 -121.80 -10.54 -12.92
CA THR A 529 -120.66 -10.08 -13.75
C THR A 529 -119.79 -9.07 -13.01
N THR A 530 -120.39 -8.22 -12.16
CA THR A 530 -119.65 -7.24 -11.35
C THR A 530 -118.82 -7.92 -10.27
N HIS A 531 -119.34 -9.00 -9.66
CA HIS A 531 -118.62 -9.75 -8.62
C HIS A 531 -117.46 -10.58 -9.19
N ALA A 532 -117.62 -11.18 -10.38
CA ALA A 532 -116.55 -11.90 -11.07
C ALA A 532 -115.38 -10.97 -11.46
N ASN A 533 -115.68 -9.76 -11.94
CA ASN A 533 -114.64 -8.77 -12.26
C ASN A 533 -113.90 -8.27 -11.01
N HIS A 534 -114.58 -8.14 -9.87
CA HIS A 534 -113.93 -7.72 -8.62
C HIS A 534 -112.96 -8.78 -8.06
N LEU A 535 -113.31 -10.07 -8.15
CA LEU A 535 -112.43 -11.18 -7.73
C LEU A 535 -111.21 -11.32 -8.66
N LEU A 536 -111.37 -11.05 -9.96
CA LEU A 536 -110.26 -11.07 -10.91
C LEU A 536 -109.26 -9.93 -10.64
N ASP A 537 -109.75 -8.74 -10.31
CA ASP A 537 -108.92 -7.57 -9.98
C ASP A 537 -108.13 -7.77 -8.67
N GLN A 538 -108.75 -8.41 -7.68
CA GLN A 538 -108.07 -8.81 -6.43
C GLN A 538 -106.97 -9.86 -6.67
N ALA A 539 -107.21 -10.83 -7.56
CA ALA A 539 -106.21 -11.85 -7.91
C ALA A 539 -105.01 -11.27 -8.68
N LEU A 540 -105.26 -10.33 -9.60
CA LEU A 540 -104.21 -9.64 -10.35
C LEU A 540 -103.37 -8.74 -9.44
N THR A 541 -103.99 -8.03 -8.50
CA THR A 541 -103.28 -7.19 -7.53
C THR A 541 -102.39 -8.02 -6.59
N ALA A 542 -102.84 -9.20 -6.17
CA ALA A 542 -102.05 -10.13 -5.35
C ALA A 542 -100.86 -10.75 -6.12
N ALA A 543 -101.05 -11.05 -7.40
CA ALA A 543 -99.98 -11.53 -8.29
C ALA A 543 -98.92 -10.45 -8.56
N ASP A 544 -99.33 -9.19 -8.70
CA ASP A 544 -98.39 -8.07 -8.86
C ASP A 544 -97.62 -7.78 -7.58
N HIS A 545 -98.26 -7.88 -6.40
CA HIS A 545 -97.58 -7.69 -5.12
C HIS A 545 -96.48 -8.74 -4.90
N THR A 546 -96.78 -10.03 -5.10
CA THR A 546 -95.80 -11.13 -4.96
C THR A 546 -94.66 -11.05 -5.96
N ARG A 547 -94.93 -10.61 -7.20
CA ARG A 547 -93.90 -10.35 -8.22
C ARG A 547 -92.97 -9.20 -7.82
N THR A 548 -93.51 -8.12 -7.25
CA THR A 548 -92.73 -6.96 -6.83
C THR A 548 -91.81 -7.29 -5.65
N GLU A 549 -92.31 -8.06 -4.68
CA GLU A 549 -91.52 -8.56 -3.54
C GLU A 549 -90.40 -9.51 -3.97
N ALA A 550 -90.69 -10.44 -4.90
CA ALA A 550 -89.67 -11.34 -5.45
C ALA A 550 -88.57 -10.57 -6.22
N THR A 551 -88.94 -9.53 -6.96
CA THR A 551 -87.98 -8.70 -7.72
C THR A 551 -87.10 -7.85 -6.79
N ALA A 552 -87.66 -7.36 -5.68
CA ALA A 552 -86.91 -6.64 -4.65
C ALA A 552 -85.90 -7.55 -3.93
N GLU A 553 -86.28 -8.78 -3.59
CA GLU A 553 -85.39 -9.72 -2.91
C GLU A 553 -84.26 -10.23 -3.81
N VAL A 554 -84.53 -10.47 -5.11
CA VAL A 554 -83.48 -10.76 -6.10
C VAL A 554 -82.50 -9.59 -6.24
N SER A 555 -83.00 -8.35 -6.27
CA SER A 555 -82.15 -7.16 -6.34
C SER A 555 -81.27 -6.99 -5.10
N ARG A 556 -81.80 -7.33 -3.92
CA ARG A 556 -81.06 -7.29 -2.65
C ARG A 556 -79.95 -8.35 -2.59
N LEU A 557 -80.26 -9.59 -2.99
CA LEU A 557 -79.27 -10.67 -3.07
C LEU A 557 -78.14 -10.38 -4.07
N VAL A 558 -78.46 -9.75 -5.21
CA VAL A 558 -77.45 -9.33 -6.19
C VAL A 558 -76.58 -8.20 -5.65
N ALA A 559 -77.14 -7.23 -4.93
CA ALA A 559 -76.37 -6.15 -4.30
C ALA A 559 -75.45 -6.67 -3.18
N ASP A 560 -75.94 -7.60 -2.35
CA ASP A 560 -75.15 -8.23 -1.29
C ASP A 560 -74.02 -9.09 -1.87
N ALA A 561 -74.30 -9.89 -2.92
CA ALA A 561 -73.28 -10.67 -3.62
C ALA A 561 -72.22 -9.80 -4.30
N THR A 562 -72.61 -8.65 -4.87
CA THR A 562 -71.68 -7.70 -5.48
C THR A 562 -70.79 -7.03 -4.44
N THR A 563 -71.34 -6.69 -3.28
CA THR A 563 -70.60 -6.09 -2.16
C THR A 563 -69.56 -7.07 -1.60
N GLU A 564 -69.95 -8.33 -1.39
CA GLU A 564 -69.06 -9.39 -0.91
C GLU A 564 -67.96 -9.72 -1.95
N ALA A 565 -68.29 -9.77 -3.24
CA ALA A 565 -67.30 -9.96 -4.30
C ALA A 565 -66.27 -8.82 -4.36
N THR A 566 -66.71 -7.58 -4.15
CA THR A 566 -65.83 -6.40 -4.12
C THR A 566 -64.91 -6.43 -2.90
N ARG A 567 -65.45 -6.76 -1.72
CA ARG A 567 -64.67 -6.93 -0.48
C ARG A 567 -63.58 -7.98 -0.62
N ARG A 568 -63.88 -9.14 -1.23
CA ARG A 568 -62.90 -10.22 -1.47
C ARG A 568 -61.80 -9.82 -2.45
N LEU A 569 -62.13 -9.02 -3.46
CA LEU A 569 -61.14 -8.50 -4.41
C LEU A 569 -60.21 -7.47 -3.74
N ASP A 570 -60.73 -6.61 -2.87
CA ASP A 570 -59.93 -5.62 -2.16
C ASP A 570 -59.03 -6.26 -1.10
N GLU A 571 -59.51 -7.30 -0.40
CA GLU A 571 -58.70 -8.12 0.51
C GLU A 571 -57.56 -8.85 -0.23
N ALA A 572 -57.85 -9.44 -1.40
CA ALA A 572 -56.83 -10.09 -2.22
C ALA A 572 -55.78 -9.10 -2.76
N ARG A 573 -56.21 -7.87 -3.11
CA ARG A 573 -55.29 -6.80 -3.54
C ARG A 573 -54.42 -6.31 -2.39
N ALA A 574 -54.98 -6.11 -1.20
CA ALA A 574 -54.23 -5.68 -0.02
C ALA A 574 -53.15 -6.72 0.36
N GLU A 575 -53.49 -8.01 0.30
CA GLU A 575 -52.56 -9.09 0.56
C GLU A 575 -51.46 -9.19 -0.51
N ALA A 576 -51.81 -8.99 -1.78
CA ALA A 576 -50.82 -8.93 -2.87
C ALA A 576 -49.84 -7.76 -2.70
N THR A 577 -50.33 -6.58 -2.31
CA THR A 577 -49.48 -5.41 -2.01
C THR A 577 -48.57 -5.68 -0.81
N ARG A 578 -49.09 -6.28 0.26
CA ARG A 578 -48.31 -6.63 1.45
C ARG A 578 -47.16 -7.60 1.13
N LEU A 579 -47.44 -8.63 0.33
CA LEU A 579 -46.42 -9.59 -0.12
C LEU A 579 -45.38 -8.94 -1.05
N LEU A 580 -45.78 -7.98 -1.87
CA LEU A 580 -44.86 -7.20 -2.70
C LEU A 580 -43.93 -6.33 -1.86
N ASP A 581 -44.47 -5.63 -0.85
CA ASP A 581 -43.69 -4.80 0.07
C ASP A 581 -42.72 -5.62 0.92
N GLU A 582 -43.14 -6.81 1.40
CA GLU A 582 -42.26 -7.75 2.10
C GLU A 582 -41.13 -8.27 1.20
N ALA A 583 -41.43 -8.57 -0.06
CA ALA A 583 -40.42 -9.00 -1.03
C ALA A 583 -39.43 -7.88 -1.39
N LEU A 584 -39.91 -6.64 -1.54
CA LEU A 584 -39.07 -5.47 -1.78
C LEU A 584 -38.19 -5.15 -0.57
N ALA A 585 -38.74 -5.23 0.66
CA ALA A 585 -37.97 -5.04 1.88
C ALA A 585 -36.88 -6.12 2.06
N ALA A 586 -37.16 -7.38 1.72
CA ALA A 586 -36.18 -8.46 1.75
C ALA A 586 -35.07 -8.28 0.69
N ALA A 587 -35.43 -7.80 -0.51
CA ALA A 587 -34.49 -7.47 -1.57
C ALA A 587 -33.60 -6.28 -1.19
N ASP A 588 -34.16 -5.25 -0.56
CA ASP A 588 -33.42 -4.10 -0.05
C ASP A 588 -32.50 -4.48 1.11
N HIS A 589 -32.94 -5.36 2.02
CA HIS A 589 -32.12 -5.87 3.10
C HIS A 589 -30.90 -6.65 2.58
N THR A 590 -31.11 -7.62 1.68
CA THR A 590 -30.02 -8.39 1.05
C THR A 590 -29.08 -7.50 0.22
N ARG A 591 -29.61 -6.50 -0.48
CA ARG A 591 -28.78 -5.50 -1.17
C ARG A 591 -27.92 -4.72 -0.17
N THR A 592 -28.49 -4.26 0.93
CA THR A 592 -27.78 -3.46 1.95
C THR A 592 -26.66 -4.28 2.61
N GLU A 593 -26.93 -5.53 2.95
CA GLU A 593 -25.93 -6.47 3.48
C GLU A 593 -24.80 -6.75 2.49
N ALA A 594 -25.13 -7.04 1.22
CA ALA A 594 -24.14 -7.24 0.16
C ALA A 594 -23.27 -5.98 -0.06
N THR A 595 -23.87 -4.79 0.02
CA THR A 595 -23.15 -3.52 -0.14
C THR A 595 -22.24 -3.24 1.06
N ALA A 596 -22.68 -3.55 2.28
CA ALA A 596 -21.88 -3.45 3.50
C ALA A 596 -20.69 -4.43 3.46
N GLU A 597 -20.91 -5.66 3.01
CA GLU A 597 -19.86 -6.67 2.88
C GLU A 597 -18.83 -6.30 1.80
N ALA A 598 -19.28 -5.81 0.64
CA ALA A 598 -18.40 -5.29 -0.40
C ALA A 598 -17.55 -4.11 0.10
N THR A 599 -18.16 -3.18 0.86
CA THR A 599 -17.46 -2.03 1.45
C THR A 599 -16.40 -2.49 2.46
N ARG A 600 -16.72 -3.49 3.29
CA ARG A 600 -15.80 -4.07 4.27
C ARG A 600 -14.62 -4.77 3.59
N LEU A 601 -14.86 -5.58 2.55
CA LEU A 601 -13.80 -6.23 1.77
C LEU A 601 -12.86 -5.22 1.10
N VAL A 602 -13.40 -4.13 0.55
CA VAL A 602 -12.59 -3.05 -0.04
C VAL A 602 -11.77 -2.33 1.03
N ALA A 603 -12.33 -2.08 2.22
CA ALA A 603 -11.61 -1.47 3.34
C ALA A 603 -10.46 -2.38 3.84
N ASP A 604 -10.72 -3.68 3.99
CA ASP A 604 -9.72 -4.68 4.40
C ASP A 604 -8.60 -4.81 3.37
N ALA A 605 -8.93 -4.85 2.08
CA ALA A 605 -7.94 -4.88 1.00
C ALA A 605 -7.07 -3.60 0.98
N ARG A 606 -7.67 -2.42 1.22
CA ARG A 606 -6.92 -1.14 1.33
C ARG A 606 -6.03 -1.11 2.57
N ALA A 607 -6.49 -1.64 3.70
CA ALA A 607 -5.71 -1.75 4.92
C ALA A 607 -4.50 -2.67 4.72
N GLU A 608 -4.69 -3.82 4.07
CA GLU A 608 -3.63 -4.77 3.76
C GLU A 608 -2.61 -4.20 2.75
N ALA A 609 -3.07 -3.52 1.70
CA ALA A 609 -2.20 -2.81 0.77
C ALA A 609 -1.36 -1.72 1.48
N THR A 610 -1.96 -1.01 2.44
CA THR A 610 -1.26 0.00 3.24
C THR A 610 -0.22 -0.62 4.17
N ARG A 611 -0.52 -1.77 4.80
CA ARG A 611 0.43 -2.53 5.61
C ARG A 611 1.62 -3.01 4.78
N ARG A 612 1.38 -3.60 3.61
CA ARG A 612 2.45 -4.06 2.71
C ARG A 612 3.32 -2.91 2.23
N ARG A 613 2.73 -1.76 1.89
CA ARG A 613 3.49 -0.57 1.51
C ARG A 613 4.37 -0.07 2.66
N ARG A 614 3.84 0.00 3.89
CA ARG A 614 4.63 0.38 5.07
C ARG A 614 5.80 -0.57 5.31
N HIS A 615 5.57 -1.88 5.19
CA HIS A 615 6.63 -2.87 5.34
C HIS A 615 7.71 -2.72 4.26
N ALA A 616 7.31 -2.57 2.99
CA ALA A 616 8.24 -2.33 1.89
C ALA A 616 9.04 -1.02 2.06
N THR A 617 8.41 0.06 2.53
CA THR A 617 9.10 1.31 2.85
C THR A 617 10.06 1.17 4.03
N ALA A 618 9.67 0.42 5.07
CA ALA A 618 10.55 0.14 6.21
C ALA A 618 11.76 -0.70 5.79
N ASP A 619 11.57 -1.71 4.94
CA ASP A 619 12.65 -2.52 4.39
C ASP A 619 13.58 -1.70 3.47
N ALA A 620 13.02 -0.84 2.62
CA ALA A 620 13.83 0.08 1.80
C ALA A 620 14.66 1.04 2.67
N ASN A 621 14.05 1.64 3.70
CA ASN A 621 14.76 2.52 4.63
C ASN A 621 15.84 1.78 5.41
N ARG A 622 15.58 0.53 5.81
CA ARG A 622 16.56 -0.33 6.48
C ARG A 622 17.74 -0.65 5.58
N LEU A 623 17.51 -1.03 4.32
CA LEU A 623 18.57 -1.28 3.35
C LEU A 623 19.41 -0.03 3.07
N VAL A 624 18.77 1.15 2.98
CA VAL A 624 19.50 2.43 2.83
C VAL A 624 20.33 2.74 4.07
N ALA A 625 19.81 2.51 5.28
CA ALA A 625 20.55 2.71 6.51
C ALA A 625 21.74 1.74 6.64
N GLU A 626 21.54 0.46 6.31
CA GLU A 626 22.59 -0.56 6.27
C GLU A 626 23.69 -0.21 5.24
N ALA A 627 23.30 0.21 4.04
CA ALA A 627 24.23 0.66 3.00
C ALA A 627 25.01 1.93 3.41
N THR A 628 24.33 2.88 4.05
CA THR A 628 24.96 4.11 4.55
C THR A 628 25.94 3.81 5.69
N ALA A 629 25.57 2.92 6.61
CA ALA A 629 26.45 2.45 7.68
C ALA A 629 27.68 1.73 7.11
N HIS A 630 27.51 0.89 6.09
CA HIS A 630 28.61 0.20 5.43
C HIS A 630 29.54 1.18 4.69
N ALA A 631 29.00 2.17 3.99
CA ALA A 631 29.77 3.22 3.34
C ALA A 631 30.60 4.03 4.36
N SER A 632 29.98 4.45 5.47
CA SER A 632 30.66 5.15 6.56
C SER A 632 31.75 4.28 7.21
N HIS A 633 31.53 2.97 7.36
CA HIS A 633 32.54 2.05 7.87
C HIS A 633 33.75 1.93 6.93
N LEU A 634 33.52 1.83 5.62
CA LEU A 634 34.58 1.79 4.62
C LEU A 634 35.41 3.09 4.59
N VAL A 635 34.75 4.24 4.71
CA VAL A 635 35.43 5.55 4.79
C VAL A 635 36.27 5.63 6.07
N ALA A 636 35.72 5.24 7.22
CA ALA A 636 36.45 5.23 8.48
C ALA A 636 37.65 4.25 8.44
N GLN A 637 37.50 3.09 7.80
CA GLN A 637 38.61 2.15 7.59
C GLN A 637 39.68 2.75 6.67
N ALA A 638 39.30 3.41 5.58
CA ALA A 638 40.22 4.08 4.67
C ALA A 638 41.00 5.20 5.37
N ASP A 639 40.34 6.02 6.20
CA ASP A 639 40.98 7.07 7.00
C ASP A 639 41.93 6.48 8.04
N THR A 640 41.54 5.40 8.70
CA THR A 640 42.41 4.71 9.66
C THR A 640 43.66 4.14 8.98
N ASP A 641 43.52 3.56 7.79
CA ASP A 641 44.65 3.05 7.02
C ASP A 641 45.53 4.16 6.45
N ALA A 642 44.95 5.29 6.02
CA ALA A 642 45.68 6.47 5.60
C ALA A 642 46.51 7.05 6.75
N ASN A 643 45.91 7.24 7.93
CA ASN A 643 46.60 7.71 9.13
C ASN A 643 47.71 6.76 9.56
N ARG A 644 47.48 5.44 9.51
CA ARG A 644 48.51 4.44 9.81
C ARG A 644 49.68 4.46 8.82
N ARG A 645 49.43 4.81 7.55
CA ARG A 645 50.49 5.00 6.54
C ARG A 645 51.29 6.28 6.80
N VAL A 646 50.62 7.37 7.16
CA VAL A 646 51.29 8.62 7.55
C VAL A 646 52.15 8.41 8.79
N GLU A 647 51.63 7.80 9.85
CA GLU A 647 52.42 7.49 11.05
C GLU A 647 53.65 6.62 10.75
N ARG A 648 53.51 5.60 9.90
CA ARG A 648 54.65 4.76 9.49
C ARG A 648 55.69 5.54 8.69
N ALA A 649 55.25 6.46 7.83
CA ALA A 649 56.14 7.31 7.05
C ALA A 649 56.87 8.31 7.95
N THR A 650 56.17 8.95 8.89
CA THR A 650 56.76 9.86 9.88
C THR A 650 57.76 9.13 10.77
N ALA A 651 57.40 7.96 11.32
CA ALA A 651 58.32 7.16 12.12
C ALA A 651 59.55 6.67 11.34
N HIS A 652 59.42 6.44 10.03
CA HIS A 652 60.56 6.12 9.18
C HIS A 652 61.47 7.34 8.94
N ALA A 653 60.88 8.51 8.69
CA ALA A 653 61.61 9.78 8.57
C ALA A 653 62.36 10.12 9.87
N ASP A 654 61.71 10.00 11.02
CA ASP A 654 62.31 10.24 12.33
C ASP A 654 63.49 9.29 12.60
N ARG A 655 63.38 8.02 12.20
CA ARG A 655 64.50 7.06 12.29
C ARG A 655 65.66 7.42 11.37
N LEU A 656 65.39 7.92 10.16
CA LEU A 656 66.45 8.36 9.25
C LEU A 656 67.17 9.59 9.80
N VAL A 657 66.42 10.55 10.34
CA VAL A 657 67.00 11.73 11.01
C VAL A 657 67.81 11.30 12.22
N ALA A 658 67.28 10.46 13.11
CA ALA A 658 68.01 9.97 14.28
C ALA A 658 69.31 9.24 13.90
N ASN A 659 69.27 8.36 12.88
CA ASN A 659 70.47 7.67 12.39
C ASN A 659 71.49 8.65 11.78
N ALA A 660 71.03 9.67 11.05
CA ALA A 660 71.90 10.71 10.51
C ALA A 660 72.55 11.55 11.63
N THR A 661 71.78 11.92 12.65
CA THR A 661 72.29 12.65 13.83
C THR A 661 73.31 11.82 14.60
N THR A 662 73.03 10.55 14.91
CA THR A 662 73.99 9.66 15.57
C THR A 662 75.25 9.44 14.73
N ARG A 663 75.12 9.40 13.39
CA ARG A 663 76.27 9.31 12.48
C ARG A 663 77.12 10.58 12.52
N ALA A 664 76.47 11.75 12.53
CA ALA A 664 77.14 13.05 12.64
C ALA A 664 77.87 13.19 13.99
N GLU A 665 77.21 12.86 15.09
CA GLU A 665 77.79 12.85 16.43
C GLU A 665 79.02 11.93 16.51
N ARG A 666 78.92 10.70 15.96
CA ARG A 666 80.07 9.78 15.90
C ARG A 666 81.25 10.33 15.12
N LEU A 667 81.01 11.00 13.99
CA LEU A 667 82.07 11.63 13.20
C LEU A 667 82.72 12.78 13.98
N VAL A 668 81.93 13.61 14.66
CA VAL A 668 82.44 14.69 15.50
C VAL A 668 83.26 14.14 16.67
N THR A 669 82.78 13.12 17.39
CA THR A 669 83.55 12.51 18.48
C THR A 669 84.86 11.89 17.99
N THR A 670 84.84 11.25 16.81
CA THR A 670 86.07 10.68 16.21
C THR A 670 87.06 11.77 15.83
N ALA A 671 86.58 12.88 15.26
CA ALA A 671 87.44 14.02 14.91
C ALA A 671 88.02 14.71 16.15
N VAL A 672 87.23 14.88 17.22
CA VAL A 672 87.69 15.47 18.48
C VAL A 672 88.73 14.59 19.15
N THR A 673 88.49 13.27 19.25
CA THR A 673 89.48 12.34 19.83
C THR A 673 90.77 12.25 19.02
N GLN A 674 90.70 12.36 17.70
CA GLN A 674 91.90 12.45 16.84
C GLN A 674 92.66 13.76 17.06
N ALA A 675 91.95 14.88 17.23
CA ALA A 675 92.57 16.17 17.53
C ALA A 675 93.25 16.16 18.91
N GLU A 676 92.60 15.60 19.94
CA GLU A 676 93.16 15.42 21.28
C GLU A 676 94.42 14.55 21.24
N HIS A 677 94.40 13.41 20.53
CA HIS A 677 95.56 12.54 20.39
C HIS A 677 96.76 13.23 19.70
N LEU A 678 96.51 14.09 18.70
CA LEU A 678 97.57 14.86 18.04
C LEU A 678 98.16 15.94 18.96
N VAL A 679 97.33 16.58 19.79
CA VAL A 679 97.77 17.56 20.79
C VAL A 679 98.59 16.88 21.89
N ASP A 680 98.16 15.71 22.38
CA ASP A 680 98.90 14.94 23.37
C ASP A 680 100.25 14.46 22.82
N GLU A 681 100.31 14.00 21.56
CA GLU A 681 101.57 13.59 20.92
C GLU A 681 102.53 14.78 20.73
N ALA A 682 102.01 15.96 20.37
CA ALA A 682 102.80 17.18 20.27
C ALA A 682 103.32 17.65 21.63
N THR A 683 102.49 17.56 22.66
CA THR A 683 102.85 17.95 24.04
C THR A 683 103.89 17.00 24.62
N LEU A 684 103.72 15.69 24.42
CA LEU A 684 104.69 14.67 24.84
C LEU A 684 106.05 14.86 24.14
N ARG A 685 106.06 15.18 22.84
CA ARG A 685 107.29 15.53 22.12
C ARG A 685 107.96 16.80 22.64
N ALA A 686 107.17 17.83 22.96
CA ALA A 686 107.69 19.07 23.54
C ALA A 686 108.31 18.83 24.92
N ASP A 687 107.67 18.02 25.77
CA ASP A 687 108.20 17.63 27.08
C ASP A 687 109.48 16.79 26.96
N HIS A 688 109.54 15.84 26.02
CA HIS A 688 110.77 15.08 25.75
C HIS A 688 111.94 15.99 25.33
N LEU A 689 111.69 16.96 24.45
CA LEU A 689 112.69 17.94 24.04
C LEU A 689 113.14 18.84 25.20
N LEU A 690 112.22 19.27 26.07
CA LEU A 690 112.55 20.04 27.27
C LEU A 690 113.37 19.23 28.26
N VAL A 691 113.04 17.95 28.47
CA VAL A 691 113.80 17.04 29.34
C VAL A 691 115.20 16.80 28.79
N ASP A 692 115.34 16.55 27.49
CA ASP A 692 116.66 16.34 26.86
C ASP A 692 117.51 17.60 26.89
N ALA A 693 116.91 18.78 26.65
CA ALA A 693 117.59 20.07 26.78
C ALA A 693 118.01 20.34 28.24
N THR A 694 117.15 20.04 29.21
CA THR A 694 117.43 20.22 30.64
C THR A 694 118.49 19.24 31.13
N ALA A 695 118.48 17.99 30.65
CA ALA A 695 119.49 16.98 30.97
C ALA A 695 120.86 17.32 30.37
N THR A 696 120.87 17.92 29.17
CA THR A 696 122.09 18.38 28.50
C THR A 696 122.65 19.62 29.20
N ALA A 697 121.79 20.58 29.56
CA ALA A 697 122.17 21.75 30.37
C ALA A 697 122.73 21.34 31.75
N SER A 698 122.08 20.38 32.42
CA SER A 698 122.53 19.86 33.72
C SER A 698 123.89 19.16 33.63
N ARG A 699 124.13 18.40 32.55
CA ARG A 699 125.45 17.79 32.26
C ARG A 699 126.52 18.86 32.03
N LEU A 700 126.23 19.89 31.24
CA LEU A 700 127.17 20.98 30.99
C LEU A 700 127.53 21.74 32.28
N VAL A 701 126.55 21.99 33.15
CA VAL A 701 126.77 22.65 34.45
C VAL A 701 127.59 21.75 35.38
N ALA A 702 127.34 20.44 35.40
CA ALA A 702 128.13 19.49 36.19
C ALA A 702 129.59 19.43 35.71
N ASP A 703 129.82 19.40 34.39
CA ASP A 703 131.17 19.36 33.81
C ASP A 703 131.93 20.67 34.04
N ALA A 704 131.26 21.83 33.90
CA ALA A 704 131.84 23.14 34.18
C ALA A 704 132.17 23.31 35.68
N SER A 705 131.30 22.83 36.57
CA SER A 705 131.54 22.86 38.03
C SER A 705 132.70 21.95 38.43
N GLY A 706 132.80 20.77 37.80
CA GLY A 706 133.92 19.85 37.99
C GLY A 706 135.26 20.43 37.53
N GLU A 707 135.28 21.14 36.40
CA GLU A 707 136.47 21.81 35.87
C GLU A 707 136.89 23.02 36.73
N ALA A 708 135.93 23.80 37.24
CA ALA A 708 136.19 24.88 38.18
C ALA A 708 136.79 24.37 39.50
N ALA A 709 136.26 23.26 40.04
CA ALA A 709 136.79 22.63 41.25
C ALA A 709 138.24 22.12 41.03
N ARG A 710 138.54 21.54 39.87
CA ARG A 710 139.91 21.11 39.50
C ARG A 710 140.89 22.28 39.45
N ARG A 711 140.50 23.43 38.87
CA ARG A 711 141.35 24.63 38.80
C ARG A 711 141.60 25.26 40.17
N VAL A 712 140.58 25.32 41.02
CA VAL A 712 140.71 25.84 42.40
C VAL A 712 141.68 24.97 43.21
N GLU A 713 141.61 23.64 43.05
CA GLU A 713 142.44 22.73 43.81
C GLU A 713 143.88 22.67 43.29
N ALA A 714 144.09 22.87 41.98
CA ALA A 714 145.41 23.11 41.39
C ALA A 714 146.05 24.40 41.93
N ALA A 715 145.31 25.51 41.98
CA ALA A 715 145.80 26.78 42.53
C ALA A 715 146.11 26.68 44.03
N ARG A 716 145.30 25.95 44.81
CA ARG A 716 145.58 25.68 46.23
C ARG A 716 146.81 24.81 46.45
N ARG A 717 147.14 23.92 45.50
CA ARG A 717 148.37 23.11 45.55
C ARG A 717 149.59 24.00 45.33
N GLU A 718 149.57 24.89 44.32
CA GLU A 718 150.63 25.88 44.09
C GLU A 718 150.82 26.81 45.30
N VAL A 719 149.73 27.30 45.91
CA VAL A 719 149.83 28.14 47.12
C VAL A 719 150.40 27.39 48.32
N ARG A 720 150.14 26.08 48.44
CA ARG A 720 150.77 25.24 49.47
C ARG A 720 152.26 25.07 49.20
N GLU A 721 152.66 24.75 47.98
CA GLU A 721 154.07 24.60 47.57
C GLU A 721 154.88 25.88 47.79
N LEU A 722 154.32 27.05 47.46
CA LEU A 722 154.95 28.35 47.72
C LEU A 722 155.10 28.64 49.23
N ARG A 723 154.17 28.19 50.07
CA ARG A 723 154.27 28.34 51.53
C ARG A 723 155.34 27.43 52.15
N THR A 724 155.50 26.20 51.66
CA THR A 724 156.61 25.32 52.08
C THR A 724 157.96 25.86 51.65
N LEU A 725 158.07 26.41 50.44
CA LEU A 725 159.30 27.05 49.97
C LEU A 725 159.68 28.24 50.88
N ARG A 726 158.69 29.04 51.27
CA ARG A 726 158.88 30.18 52.18
C ARG A 726 159.34 29.75 53.58
N SER A 727 158.80 28.68 54.15
CA SER A 727 159.24 28.22 55.48
C SER A 727 160.66 27.64 55.44
N ALA A 728 161.05 26.99 54.34
CA ALA A 728 162.41 26.48 54.15
C ALA A 728 163.45 27.61 54.06
N VAL A 729 163.14 28.71 53.36
CA VAL A 729 164.01 29.89 53.28
C VAL A 729 164.10 30.62 54.62
N ALA A 730 163.00 30.71 55.38
CA ALA A 730 163.01 31.33 56.70
C ALA A 730 163.92 30.56 57.68
N ALA A 731 163.89 29.22 57.66
CA ALA A 731 164.75 28.39 58.52
C ALA A 731 166.26 28.50 58.15
N GLN A 732 166.59 28.71 56.87
CA GLN A 732 167.98 28.88 56.42
C GLN A 732 168.60 30.22 56.85
N ILE A 733 167.81 31.28 57.02
CA ILE A 733 168.30 32.59 57.47
C ILE A 733 168.57 32.60 58.98
N GLU A 734 167.76 31.88 59.75
CA GLU A 734 167.93 31.79 61.21
C GLU A 734 169.16 30.93 61.59
N SER A 735 169.41 29.85 60.85
CA SER A 735 170.61 29.01 61.03
C SER A 735 171.93 29.70 60.63
N ALA A 736 171.89 30.69 59.73
CA ALA A 736 173.08 31.45 59.33
C ALA A 736 173.41 32.61 60.29
N HIS A 737 172.43 33.11 61.04
CA HIS A 737 172.61 34.20 62.00
C HIS A 737 173.22 33.71 63.33
N GLU A 738 172.93 32.48 63.76
CA GLU A 738 173.58 31.85 64.92
C GLU A 738 175.08 31.57 64.66
N MET A 739 175.48 31.21 63.43
CA MET A 739 176.88 30.91 63.10
C MET A 739 177.79 32.15 62.92
N LEU A 740 177.22 33.36 62.80
CA LEU A 740 178.00 34.59 62.60
C LEU A 740 178.17 35.45 63.86
N THR A 741 177.59 35.02 65.00
CA THR A 741 177.70 35.76 66.27
C THR A 741 178.85 35.23 67.16
N ASP A 742 179.50 34.12 66.78
CA ASP A 742 180.55 33.44 67.58
C ASP A 742 182.00 33.78 67.18
N ALA A 743 182.22 34.81 66.35
CA ALA A 743 183.56 35.25 65.95
C ALA A 743 183.65 36.78 65.75
N ALA A 744 183.58 37.52 66.85
CA ALA A 744 184.38 38.74 67.01
C ALA A 744 185.84 38.30 67.32
N PRO A 745 186.95 38.93 66.86
CA PRO A 745 187.16 40.17 66.09
C PRO A 745 188.33 40.11 65.05
N LEU A 746 188.72 41.28 64.50
CA LEU A 746 190.02 41.68 63.89
C LEU A 746 190.23 41.55 62.36
N LEU A 747 190.18 42.73 61.70
CA LEU A 747 191.13 43.28 60.69
C LEU A 747 190.49 43.87 59.42
N THR A 748 190.56 45.20 59.33
CA THR A 748 190.59 46.08 58.13
C THR A 748 191.83 45.77 57.24
N PRO A 749 192.03 46.28 55.99
CA PRO A 749 191.58 47.57 55.38
C PRO A 749 191.29 47.59 53.83
N GLN A 750 190.97 48.80 53.31
CA GLN A 750 190.97 49.31 51.89
C GLN A 750 192.41 49.43 51.29
N PRO A 751 192.69 49.89 50.01
CA PRO A 751 191.89 50.37 48.84
C PRO A 751 192.37 49.92 47.40
N ASP A 752 191.78 50.53 46.35
CA ASP A 752 192.24 50.83 44.94
C ASP A 752 191.75 50.02 43.69
N GLU A 753 190.87 50.68 42.90
CA GLU A 753 190.79 50.93 41.41
C GLU A 753 191.38 49.98 40.31
N PRO A 754 191.07 50.13 38.98
CA PRO A 754 189.93 50.72 38.22
C PRO A 754 189.52 49.94 36.91
N GLU A 755 188.72 50.58 36.03
CA GLU A 755 188.73 50.59 34.53
C GLU A 755 187.49 50.12 33.67
N THR A 756 187.06 51.05 32.77
CA THR A 756 186.43 50.89 31.41
C THR A 756 184.97 50.36 31.29
N ILE A 757 184.01 50.78 30.44
CA ILE A 757 183.84 51.68 29.24
C ILE A 757 182.27 51.82 28.97
N PRO A 758 181.74 52.70 28.06
CA PRO A 758 180.51 53.53 28.24
C PRO A 758 179.40 53.55 27.10
N VAL A 759 178.29 54.33 27.29
CA VAL A 759 177.55 55.25 26.30
C VAL A 759 176.66 54.61 25.15
N PRO A 760 175.65 55.25 24.46
CA PRO A 760 174.46 56.07 24.87
C PRO A 760 173.18 56.11 23.89
N VAL A 761 172.08 56.82 24.26
CA VAL A 761 170.98 57.61 23.56
C VAL A 761 170.21 57.22 22.20
N PRO A 762 169.24 58.00 21.59
CA PRO A 762 167.82 57.59 21.30
C PRO A 762 167.21 57.82 19.85
N ARG A 763 165.86 57.64 19.72
CA ARG A 763 164.84 58.20 18.76
C ARG A 763 164.57 57.64 17.32
N ASP A 764 163.25 57.52 17.04
CA ASP A 764 162.38 57.65 15.83
C ASP A 764 162.74 57.07 14.44
N HIS A 765 161.82 56.27 13.84
CA HIS A 765 160.88 56.64 12.75
C HIS A 765 160.23 55.43 12.02
N VAL A 766 159.08 55.68 11.36
CA VAL A 766 158.29 54.83 10.44
C VAL A 766 159.09 54.49 9.15
N PRO A 767 158.68 53.51 8.32
CA PRO A 767 158.18 53.92 6.99
C PRO A 767 157.05 53.05 6.40
N GLN A 768 156.53 53.59 5.29
CA GLN A 768 155.41 53.17 4.44
C GLN A 768 155.92 52.36 3.19
N PRO A 769 155.23 52.19 2.03
CA PRO A 769 155.03 50.89 1.36
C PRO A 769 155.72 50.69 -0.02
N THR A 770 155.32 49.59 -0.70
CA THR A 770 155.33 49.22 -2.16
C THR A 770 156.61 48.72 -2.85
N ALA A 771 156.53 47.49 -3.36
CA ALA A 771 156.58 47.16 -4.80
C ALA A 771 155.81 45.85 -5.05
#